data_AF-A0A2N5UJ69-F1
#
_entry.id   AF-A0A2N5UJ69-F1
#
_cell.length_a   1.000
_cell.length_b   1.000
_cell.length_c   1.000
_cell.angle_alpha   90.00
_cell.angle_beta   90.00
_cell.angle_gamma   90.00
#
_symmetry.space_group_name_H-M   'P 1'
#
loop_
_entity.id
_entity.type
_entity.pdbx_description
1 polymer ?
#
loop_
_entity_poly.entity_id
_entity_poly.type
_entity_poly.pdbx_seq_one_letter_code
_entity_poly.pdbx_strand_id
1 'polypeptide(L)'
;MKGREGTQGRCCFSGKGGHRWSKFGSKFGSKSASDPDRAVTSKLDTTTSNMESTIQPQAIPTTDFHQHFQSLIELSSDSLGSSILAVSDQWFAPAESLLKPHPPLDLRGQFGPNGALYDGWESRRHNPSHDWVIIQLGVPSGTIAGFDIDTTLFNGNEAPACSVYALDRLTPPPDSPDDPEVSSQGGHPLNEPHLSKEPIPRIKPQWTQLLPVVPLGPSARHLFKIPETTKGYRYLKLNMIPDGGIARFRVYGHPIPVFPAGRCDLASVLLGARVVVTSDQHYGVGSNLILPGRGPKSMDGGWETKRSRQPGHSEFVIIKLADAGFLDYAEIDTNYFIGNFPQLVDLYATVSDQMVPDLNSEWTEILAKSKLGPHQQQYFQLTKPQEKFTHVRMTIYPDGGVKRIRLFGRRTAGCVGPAEIPISDLSVQEEQGHIIPTSVPMKKTGEALRRLPILPLTRAGFGPYGSVIEAHLDLRASPAEMRSKVVNFGTATKLDHVARLETGEGGLPPSPNLCLFSCQPWTPDHTSSGRLEWRLKGLERHQFSSQTFIPLATHLRTADQTERDQFNSQPEGQYLIVVALDENGKPNMESLRAFLGCKSQGISYSKNIWHAPLISINNRMDFACLIYETGDPRVDCELVDIHNVVCELDHAGL
;
A
#
# COMPACT_ATOMS: atom_id res chain seq x y z
N MET A 1 12.05 4.99 -57.55
CA MET A 1 11.84 5.96 -58.66
C MET A 1 11.44 7.29 -58.07
N LYS A 2 12.22 8.36 -58.36
CA LYS A 2 11.98 9.81 -58.15
C LYS A 2 11.59 10.25 -56.72
N GLY A 3 12.32 11.06 -55.96
CA GLY A 3 13.40 12.00 -56.25
C GLY A 3 12.94 13.45 -56.01
N ARG A 4 13.71 14.18 -55.18
CA ARG A 4 13.81 15.66 -55.06
C ARG A 4 12.65 16.36 -54.32
N GLU A 5 12.85 17.45 -53.57
CA GLU A 5 13.93 18.46 -53.55
C GLU A 5 13.88 19.23 -52.21
N GLY A 6 15.03 19.63 -51.68
CA GLY A 6 15.14 20.67 -50.66
C GLY A 6 15.55 22.00 -51.30
N THR A 7 15.31 23.12 -50.61
CA THR A 7 16.13 24.34 -50.75
C THR A 7 15.87 25.32 -49.61
N GLN A 8 16.97 25.73 -48.97
CA GLN A 8 17.11 26.98 -48.21
C GLN A 8 17.20 28.17 -49.18
N GLY A 9 16.75 29.35 -48.74
CA GLY A 9 17.01 30.62 -49.41
C GLY A 9 16.73 31.81 -48.48
N ARG A 10 17.81 32.50 -48.07
CA ARG A 10 17.80 33.77 -47.32
C ARG A 10 17.33 34.92 -48.22
N CYS A 11 16.74 35.97 -47.65
CA CYS A 11 17.26 37.34 -47.82
C CYS A 11 16.56 38.38 -46.95
N CYS A 12 17.34 39.42 -46.63
CA CYS A 12 17.16 40.51 -45.69
C CYS A 12 16.10 41.54 -46.10
N PHE A 13 15.52 42.25 -45.13
CA PHE A 13 15.23 43.68 -45.27
C PHE A 13 15.38 44.43 -43.93
N SER A 14 16.06 45.56 -44.04
CA SER A 14 16.39 46.58 -43.05
C SER A 14 15.20 47.49 -42.70
N GLY A 15 15.18 48.05 -41.48
CA GLY A 15 14.31 49.19 -41.15
C GLY A 15 14.55 49.76 -39.75
N LYS A 16 15.15 50.94 -39.69
CA LYS A 16 15.50 51.73 -38.49
C LYS A 16 14.27 52.33 -37.80
N GLY A 17 14.37 52.60 -36.49
CA GLY A 17 13.51 53.56 -35.80
C GLY A 17 13.68 53.52 -34.29
N GLY A 18 14.52 54.42 -33.74
CA GLY A 18 14.74 54.56 -32.29
C GLY A 18 13.91 55.67 -31.66
N HIS A 19 13.56 55.52 -30.38
CA HIS A 19 13.18 56.59 -29.46
C HIS A 19 13.70 56.21 -28.07
N ARG A 20 14.81 56.81 -27.60
CA ARG A 20 14.98 58.10 -26.89
C ARG A 20 14.51 58.04 -25.43
N TRP A 21 15.49 57.83 -24.55
CA TRP A 21 15.42 58.07 -23.10
C TRP A 21 15.40 59.57 -22.81
N SER A 22 14.60 59.99 -21.83
CA SER A 22 14.79 61.27 -21.15
C SER A 22 14.60 61.11 -19.65
N LYS A 23 15.69 61.36 -18.92
CA LYS A 23 15.75 61.66 -17.49
C LYS A 23 14.96 62.93 -17.20
N PHE A 24 14.25 62.97 -16.06
CA PHE A 24 14.04 64.20 -15.29
C PHE A 24 14.24 63.87 -13.82
N GLY A 25 15.06 64.68 -13.16
CA GLY A 25 15.19 64.73 -11.71
C GLY A 25 15.10 66.19 -11.24
N SER A 26 14.52 66.40 -10.07
CA SER A 26 14.77 67.48 -9.08
C SER A 26 13.67 67.35 -8.01
N LYS A 27 13.95 67.08 -6.73
CA LYS A 27 14.59 67.85 -5.63
C LYS A 27 13.60 68.70 -4.80
N PHE A 28 13.76 68.59 -3.48
CA PHE A 28 13.22 69.36 -2.33
C PHE A 28 11.82 68.95 -1.81
N GLY A 29 11.57 68.82 -0.50
CA GLY A 29 12.37 69.21 0.66
C GLY A 29 11.89 68.58 1.98
N SER A 30 12.79 68.70 2.96
CA SER A 30 12.71 68.32 4.37
C SER A 30 11.76 69.19 5.20
N LYS A 31 11.06 68.62 6.18
CA LYS A 31 10.77 69.25 7.49
C LYS A 31 10.70 68.21 8.61
N SER A 32 11.49 68.45 9.65
CA SER A 32 11.53 67.81 10.96
C SER A 32 10.86 68.69 12.04
N ALA A 33 10.70 68.13 13.25
CA ALA A 33 10.31 68.72 14.56
C ALA A 33 8.89 68.27 15.02
N SER A 34 8.74 67.29 15.92
CA SER A 34 8.95 67.28 17.39
C SER A 34 7.78 67.89 18.18
N ASP A 35 7.06 67.09 18.98
CA ASP A 35 7.11 67.19 20.45
C ASP A 35 6.36 66.01 21.15
N PRO A 36 6.75 65.66 22.40
CA PRO A 36 6.33 64.46 23.13
C PRO A 36 5.28 64.74 24.24
N ASP A 37 5.01 63.70 25.04
CA ASP A 37 4.33 63.69 26.35
C ASP A 37 2.80 63.70 26.40
N ARG A 38 2.24 62.51 26.65
CA ARG A 38 1.30 62.35 27.79
C ARG A 38 1.28 60.91 28.31
N ALA A 39 2.10 60.66 29.33
CA ALA A 39 1.95 59.51 30.20
C ALA A 39 0.71 59.70 31.09
N VAL A 40 -0.21 58.75 31.04
CA VAL A 40 -1.22 58.54 32.10
C VAL A 40 -1.05 57.10 32.56
N THR A 41 -0.51 56.98 33.77
CA THR A 41 -0.41 55.74 34.52
C THR A 41 -1.78 55.36 35.09
N SER A 42 -2.29 54.19 34.72
CA SER A 42 -3.24 53.45 35.55
C SER A 42 -2.74 52.01 35.70
N LYS A 43 -2.20 51.71 36.88
CA LYS A 43 -2.03 50.34 37.36
C LYS A 43 -3.42 49.76 37.63
N LEU A 44 -3.73 48.57 37.10
CA LEU A 44 -4.53 47.59 37.82
C LEU A 44 -4.34 46.18 37.21
N ASP A 45 -4.01 45.26 38.11
CA ASP A 45 -4.28 43.83 38.13
C ASP A 45 -3.63 42.89 37.09
N THR A 46 -2.50 42.35 37.54
CA THR A 46 -1.95 41.04 37.18
C THR A 46 -2.97 39.93 37.47
N THR A 47 -3.68 39.51 36.45
CA THR A 47 -4.15 38.13 36.29
C THR A 47 -3.25 37.46 35.26
N THR A 48 -2.53 36.43 35.69
CA THR A 48 -1.76 35.52 34.82
C THR A 48 -2.70 34.91 33.78
N SER A 49 -2.75 35.53 32.60
CA SER A 49 -3.24 34.88 31.40
C SER A 49 -2.18 33.87 30.96
N ASN A 50 -2.60 32.62 30.79
CA ASN A 50 -1.86 31.68 29.96
C ASN A 50 -1.77 32.30 28.57
N MET A 51 -0.62 32.90 28.25
CA MET A 51 -0.31 33.29 26.88
C MET A 51 -0.25 32.01 26.05
N GLU A 52 -1.30 31.71 25.31
CA GLU A 52 -1.20 30.85 24.14
C GLU A 52 -0.10 31.46 23.26
N SER A 53 1.04 30.78 23.17
CA SER A 53 2.14 31.19 22.32
C SER A 53 1.61 31.28 20.89
N THR A 54 1.44 32.50 20.38
CA THR A 54 0.97 32.71 19.00
C THR A 54 1.97 32.06 18.05
N ILE A 55 1.51 31.05 17.29
CA ILE A 55 2.34 30.40 16.29
C ILE A 55 2.73 31.46 15.24
N GLN A 56 4.04 31.72 15.13
CA GLN A 56 4.59 32.64 14.13
C GLN A 56 5.09 31.81 12.93
N PRO A 57 4.36 31.79 11.80
CA PRO A 57 4.80 31.09 10.61
C PRO A 57 5.95 31.84 9.93
N GLN A 58 6.90 31.10 9.36
CA GLN A 58 7.96 31.62 8.52
C GLN A 58 7.61 31.37 7.05
N ALA A 59 7.47 32.42 6.25
CA ALA A 59 7.36 32.28 4.79
C ALA A 59 8.70 31.80 4.21
N ILE A 60 8.66 30.76 3.38
CA ILE A 60 9.84 30.14 2.77
C ILE A 60 9.82 30.40 1.25
N PRO A 61 10.92 30.90 0.66
CA PRO A 61 11.04 30.99 -0.79
C PRO A 61 10.88 29.61 -1.45
N THR A 62 10.24 29.56 -2.62
CA THR A 62 10.05 28.29 -3.35
C THR A 62 11.36 27.59 -3.73
N THR A 63 12.44 28.37 -3.88
CA THR A 63 13.81 27.86 -4.10
C THR A 63 14.34 27.04 -2.94
N ASP A 64 13.85 27.28 -1.73
CA ASP A 64 14.36 26.70 -0.49
C ASP A 64 13.49 25.52 -0.03
N PHE A 65 12.51 25.10 -0.85
CA PHE A 65 11.60 23.99 -0.55
C PHE A 65 12.35 22.74 -0.08
N HIS A 66 13.42 22.37 -0.78
CA HIS A 66 14.19 21.16 -0.50
C HIS A 66 14.82 21.17 0.90
N GLN A 67 15.34 22.32 1.34
CA GLN A 67 15.96 22.45 2.66
C GLN A 67 14.96 22.29 3.81
N HIS A 68 13.70 22.70 3.59
CA HIS A 68 12.71 22.79 4.65
C HIS A 68 11.70 21.64 4.67
N PHE A 69 11.35 21.08 3.51
CA PHE A 69 10.21 20.17 3.37
C PHE A 69 10.53 18.82 2.74
N GLN A 70 11.71 18.61 2.13
CA GLN A 70 12.02 17.37 1.41
C GLN A 70 12.01 16.11 2.29
N SER A 71 12.35 16.23 3.57
CA SER A 71 12.35 15.12 4.53
C SER A 71 10.96 14.79 5.10
N LEU A 72 9.96 15.65 4.83
CA LEU A 72 8.61 15.54 5.35
C LEU A 72 7.69 14.83 4.35
N ILE A 73 6.55 14.32 4.81
CA ILE A 73 5.49 13.81 3.91
C ILE A 73 4.43 14.86 3.72
N GLU A 74 3.91 14.95 2.50
CA GLU A 74 2.61 15.54 2.24
C GLU A 74 1.47 14.68 2.82
N LEU A 75 0.96 15.05 3.99
CA LEU A 75 -0.10 14.33 4.72
C LEU A 75 -1.49 14.54 4.11
N SER A 76 -1.69 15.61 3.34
CA SER A 76 -2.98 15.98 2.74
C SER A 76 -3.23 15.33 1.37
N SER A 77 -2.29 14.57 0.83
CA SER A 77 -2.44 13.97 -0.50
C SER A 77 -3.58 12.95 -0.51
N ASP A 78 -4.40 12.97 -1.57
CA ASP A 78 -5.42 11.96 -1.85
C ASP A 78 -4.81 10.56 -2.04
N SER A 79 -3.55 10.51 -2.47
CA SER A 79 -2.81 9.28 -2.75
C SER A 79 -2.34 8.61 -1.46
N LEU A 80 -2.39 9.33 -0.34
CA LEU A 80 -2.25 8.82 1.02
C LEU A 80 -3.61 8.40 1.63
N GLY A 81 -4.72 8.69 0.94
CA GLY A 81 -6.09 8.44 1.41
C GLY A 81 -6.80 9.64 2.02
N SER A 82 -6.27 10.86 1.85
CA SER A 82 -6.93 12.08 2.34
C SER A 82 -8.20 12.39 1.57
N SER A 83 -9.17 13.03 2.22
CA SER A 83 -10.47 13.35 1.61
C SER A 83 -11.06 14.66 2.12
N ILE A 84 -11.94 15.26 1.31
CA ILE A 84 -12.78 16.38 1.72
C ILE A 84 -13.99 15.85 2.46
N LEU A 85 -14.25 16.36 3.66
CA LEU A 85 -15.44 15.98 4.45
C LEU A 85 -16.60 16.95 4.27
N ALA A 86 -16.28 18.23 4.17
CA ALA A 86 -17.27 19.30 4.01
C ALA A 86 -16.60 20.53 3.40
N VAL A 87 -17.38 21.30 2.66
CA VAL A 87 -16.95 22.54 2.02
C VAL A 87 -18.10 23.55 2.07
N SER A 88 -17.80 24.83 2.25
CA SER A 88 -18.81 25.89 2.24
C SER A 88 -19.43 26.10 0.86
N ASP A 89 -18.57 26.16 -0.17
CA ASP A 89 -18.93 26.39 -1.55
C ASP A 89 -17.84 25.83 -2.48
N GLN A 90 -18.24 25.26 -3.62
CA GLN A 90 -17.33 24.72 -4.63
C GLN A 90 -17.91 24.90 -6.04
N TRP A 91 -18.54 26.05 -6.26
CA TRP A 91 -19.38 26.28 -7.43
C TRP A 91 -18.64 26.20 -8.77
N PHE A 92 -17.44 26.80 -8.85
CA PHE A 92 -16.69 26.86 -10.11
C PHE A 92 -15.72 25.69 -10.25
N ALA A 93 -15.09 25.25 -9.15
CA ALA A 93 -14.16 24.13 -9.18
C ALA A 93 -14.17 23.31 -7.86
N PRO A 94 -14.07 21.97 -7.94
CA PRO A 94 -14.28 21.05 -6.82
C PRO A 94 -13.13 21.09 -5.79
N ALA A 95 -13.48 21.03 -4.50
CA ALA A 95 -12.50 21.12 -3.41
C ALA A 95 -11.51 19.95 -3.38
N GLU A 96 -11.88 18.79 -3.92
CA GLU A 96 -11.02 17.59 -4.02
C GLU A 96 -9.74 17.86 -4.82
N SER A 97 -9.76 18.82 -5.75
CA SER A 97 -8.58 19.20 -6.53
C SER A 97 -7.43 19.71 -5.66
N LEU A 98 -7.70 20.21 -4.46
CA LEU A 98 -6.68 20.66 -3.51
C LEU A 98 -5.70 19.56 -3.11
N LEU A 99 -6.17 18.31 -3.08
CA LEU A 99 -5.45 17.16 -2.52
C LEU A 99 -4.66 16.35 -3.56
N LYS A 100 -4.75 16.73 -4.84
CA LYS A 100 -4.09 16.01 -5.93
C LYS A 100 -2.57 16.19 -5.86
N PRO A 101 -1.77 15.13 -6.00
CA PRO A 101 -0.32 15.20 -5.85
C PRO A 101 0.37 15.94 -7.00
N HIS A 102 -0.21 15.87 -8.21
CA HIS A 102 0.36 16.50 -9.39
C HIS A 102 0.12 18.01 -9.42
N PRO A 103 0.99 18.79 -10.08
CA PRO A 103 0.74 20.21 -10.35
C PRO A 103 -0.61 20.44 -11.03
N PRO A 104 -1.24 21.61 -10.82
CA PRO A 104 -2.50 21.95 -11.48
C PRO A 104 -2.35 21.99 -13.00
N LEU A 105 -3.32 21.41 -13.70
CA LEU A 105 -3.40 21.40 -15.14
C LEU A 105 -3.93 22.74 -15.68
N ASP A 106 -3.33 23.22 -16.76
CA ASP A 106 -3.79 24.41 -17.47
C ASP A 106 -5.01 24.10 -18.33
N LEU A 107 -6.18 24.55 -17.87
CA LEU A 107 -7.47 24.37 -18.53
C LEU A 107 -7.98 25.65 -19.19
N ARG A 108 -7.12 26.66 -19.37
CA ARG A 108 -7.52 27.94 -19.98
C ARG A 108 -8.20 27.74 -21.34
N GLY A 109 -9.33 28.41 -21.51
CA GLY A 109 -10.16 28.31 -22.72
C GLY A 109 -11.17 27.16 -22.72
N GLN A 110 -11.17 26.29 -21.70
CA GLN A 110 -12.20 25.27 -21.51
C GLN A 110 -13.30 25.80 -20.56
N PHE A 111 -14.56 25.53 -20.90
CA PHE A 111 -15.72 26.03 -20.16
C PHE A 111 -16.69 24.88 -19.84
N GLY A 112 -17.16 24.86 -18.60
CA GLY A 112 -18.27 24.05 -18.16
C GLY A 112 -19.54 24.89 -17.95
N PRO A 113 -20.65 24.28 -17.49
CA PRO A 113 -21.91 24.96 -17.24
C PRO A 113 -21.82 26.15 -16.28
N ASN A 114 -20.83 26.13 -15.37
CA ASN A 114 -20.66 27.14 -14.33
C ASN A 114 -19.62 28.21 -14.67
N GLY A 115 -18.87 28.08 -15.77
CA GLY A 115 -17.81 29.03 -16.14
C GLY A 115 -16.55 28.36 -16.68
N ALA A 116 -15.43 29.08 -16.63
CA ALA A 116 -14.12 28.53 -17.01
C ALA A 116 -13.74 27.38 -16.06
N LEU A 117 -13.15 26.32 -16.61
CA LEU A 117 -12.68 25.19 -15.81
C LEU A 117 -11.33 25.50 -15.18
N TYR A 118 -11.17 25.13 -13.92
CA TYR A 118 -9.91 25.19 -13.18
C TYR A 118 -9.58 23.84 -12.55
N ASP A 119 -8.29 23.49 -12.53
CA ASP A 119 -7.79 22.36 -11.73
C ASP A 119 -7.40 22.85 -10.33
N GLY A 120 -8.41 23.18 -9.54
CA GLY A 120 -8.30 23.71 -8.18
C GLY A 120 -9.66 23.74 -7.48
N TRP A 121 -9.73 24.37 -6.32
CA TRP A 121 -10.97 24.73 -5.65
C TRP A 121 -11.29 26.20 -5.95
N GLU A 122 -12.52 26.50 -6.35
CA GLU A 122 -12.97 27.88 -6.59
C GLU A 122 -14.44 28.05 -6.17
N SER A 123 -14.68 29.05 -5.31
CA SER A 123 -16.00 29.38 -4.76
C SER A 123 -16.69 30.54 -5.50
N ARG A 124 -17.99 30.74 -5.24
CA ARG A 124 -18.75 31.90 -5.72
C ARG A 124 -18.18 33.21 -5.18
N ARG A 125 -18.29 34.24 -6.02
CA ARG A 125 -17.89 35.62 -5.68
C ARG A 125 -18.81 36.24 -4.62
N HIS A 126 -18.25 37.21 -3.90
CA HIS A 126 -18.96 38.10 -2.98
C HIS A 126 -19.40 37.44 -1.68
N ASN A 127 -18.63 36.47 -1.17
CA ASN A 127 -18.78 36.02 0.20
C ASN A 127 -18.33 37.19 1.13
N PRO A 128 -19.15 37.64 2.08
CA PRO A 128 -18.77 38.76 2.95
C PRO A 128 -17.77 38.38 4.04
N SER A 129 -17.44 37.09 4.20
CA SER A 129 -16.66 36.58 5.33
C SER A 129 -15.46 35.75 4.90
N HIS A 130 -15.66 34.45 4.66
CA HIS A 130 -14.68 33.50 4.16
C HIS A 130 -15.39 32.25 3.64
N ASP A 131 -14.74 31.55 2.72
CA ASP A 131 -15.05 30.16 2.38
C ASP A 131 -14.14 29.21 3.15
N TRP A 132 -14.58 27.97 3.35
CA TRP A 132 -13.83 26.98 4.10
C TRP A 132 -14.00 25.57 3.56
N VAL A 133 -13.00 24.74 3.83
CA VAL A 133 -13.02 23.31 3.54
C VAL A 133 -12.47 22.53 4.73
N ILE A 134 -13.14 21.44 5.10
CA ILE A 134 -12.70 20.48 6.12
C ILE A 134 -12.12 19.26 5.42
N ILE A 135 -10.87 18.95 5.76
CA ILE A 135 -10.06 17.90 5.15
C ILE A 135 -9.75 16.87 6.23
N GLN A 136 -9.96 15.58 5.91
CA GLN A 136 -9.44 14.47 6.68
C GLN A 136 -8.12 14.02 6.05
N LEU A 137 -7.04 13.99 6.83
CA LEU A 137 -5.74 13.46 6.40
C LEU A 137 -5.82 11.94 6.23
N GLY A 138 -5.05 11.41 5.27
CA GLY A 138 -4.97 9.97 4.99
C GLY A 138 -4.29 9.16 6.09
N VAL A 139 -3.54 9.83 6.96
CA VAL A 139 -2.95 9.23 8.17
C VAL A 139 -3.95 9.27 9.33
N PRO A 140 -3.97 8.24 10.21
CA PRO A 140 -4.80 8.27 11.42
C PRO A 140 -4.47 9.45 12.34
N SER A 141 -3.20 9.88 12.37
CA SER A 141 -2.71 11.07 13.06
C SER A 141 -1.33 11.45 12.52
N GLY A 142 -0.99 12.74 12.49
CA GLY A 142 0.33 13.22 12.10
C GLY A 142 0.71 14.56 12.75
N THR A 143 1.99 14.74 13.05
CA THR A 143 2.56 16.05 13.40
C THR A 143 2.64 16.91 12.13
N ILE A 144 2.52 18.23 12.28
CA ILE A 144 2.53 19.18 11.15
C ILE A 144 3.67 20.16 11.35
N ALA A 145 4.48 20.37 10.32
CA ALA A 145 5.63 21.26 10.30
C ALA A 145 5.49 22.41 9.28
N GLY A 146 4.52 22.34 8.36
CA GLY A 146 4.18 23.47 7.51
C GLY A 146 3.23 23.16 6.37
N PHE A 147 3.07 24.14 5.49
CA PHE A 147 2.07 24.16 4.43
C PHE A 147 2.65 24.69 3.10
N ASP A 148 2.06 24.24 2.00
CA ASP A 148 2.21 24.86 0.68
C ASP A 148 0.83 25.13 0.09
N ILE A 149 0.51 26.41 -0.04
CA ILE A 149 -0.75 26.89 -0.58
C ILE A 149 -0.48 27.44 -1.98
N ASP A 150 -0.95 26.72 -2.98
CA ASP A 150 -0.65 26.98 -4.38
C ASP A 150 -1.86 27.64 -5.05
N THR A 151 -1.69 28.84 -5.57
CA THR A 151 -2.70 29.58 -6.36
C THR A 151 -2.40 29.53 -7.85
N THR A 152 -1.46 28.70 -8.31
CA THR A 152 -1.06 28.57 -9.72
C THR A 152 -2.28 28.51 -10.66
N LEU A 153 -2.24 29.30 -11.74
CA LEU A 153 -3.30 29.51 -12.74
C LEU A 153 -4.50 30.35 -12.29
N PHE A 154 -4.68 30.64 -11.01
CA PHE A 154 -5.60 31.69 -10.55
C PHE A 154 -4.88 33.05 -10.58
N ASN A 155 -5.39 34.00 -11.37
CA ASN A 155 -4.73 35.29 -11.60
C ASN A 155 -5.76 36.41 -11.74
N GLY A 156 -5.99 37.12 -10.63
CA GLY A 156 -7.08 38.07 -10.42
C GLY A 156 -8.31 37.46 -9.74
N ASN A 157 -8.37 36.13 -9.59
CA ASN A 157 -9.42 35.38 -8.89
C ASN A 157 -8.86 34.41 -7.84
N GLU A 158 -7.58 34.49 -7.51
CA GLU A 158 -6.97 33.76 -6.41
C GLU A 158 -7.60 34.15 -5.06
N ALA A 159 -7.49 33.23 -4.09
CA ALA A 159 -7.73 33.56 -2.69
C ALA A 159 -6.83 34.74 -2.24
N PRO A 160 -7.37 35.86 -1.75
CA PRO A 160 -6.53 36.98 -1.29
C PRO A 160 -5.72 36.66 -0.03
N ALA A 161 -6.30 35.88 0.88
CA ALA A 161 -5.65 35.43 2.10
C ALA A 161 -6.21 34.07 2.54
N CYS A 162 -5.50 33.39 3.44
CA CYS A 162 -5.99 32.14 4.02
C CYS A 162 -5.57 31.98 5.49
N SER A 163 -6.18 31.02 6.18
CA SER A 163 -5.75 30.54 7.49
C SER A 163 -6.02 29.04 7.63
N VAL A 164 -5.29 28.36 8.51
CA VAL A 164 -5.42 26.90 8.72
C VAL A 164 -5.63 26.59 10.19
N TYR A 165 -6.62 25.74 10.45
CA TYR A 165 -6.91 25.18 11.77
C TYR A 165 -6.82 23.66 11.71
N ALA A 166 -6.55 23.04 12.85
CA ALA A 166 -6.42 21.59 12.98
C ALA A 166 -7.20 21.05 14.18
N LEU A 167 -7.62 19.79 14.05
CA LEU A 167 -8.36 19.02 15.05
C LEU A 167 -7.86 17.57 15.03
N ASP A 168 -7.68 16.99 16.21
CA ASP A 168 -7.17 15.62 16.39
C ASP A 168 -8.26 14.57 16.10
N ARG A 169 -9.48 14.81 16.60
CA ARG A 169 -10.63 13.94 16.48
C ARG A 169 -11.88 14.77 16.23
N LEU A 170 -12.68 14.37 15.25
CA LEU A 170 -14.07 14.84 15.19
C LEU A 170 -14.81 14.19 16.36
N THR A 171 -15.38 14.98 17.26
CA THR A 171 -16.41 14.51 18.21
C THR A 171 -17.59 13.96 17.42
N PRO A 172 -17.88 12.65 17.45
CA PRO A 172 -18.47 11.93 18.61
C PRO A 172 -17.76 10.58 18.92
N PRO A 173 -17.90 9.91 20.11
CA PRO A 173 -18.98 8.88 20.28
C PRO A 173 -19.35 8.53 21.77
N PRO A 174 -20.39 7.70 22.09
CA PRO A 174 -20.45 6.25 21.80
C PRO A 174 -21.75 5.74 21.13
N ASP A 175 -21.61 4.65 20.37
CA ASP A 175 -22.65 4.00 19.56
C ASP A 175 -23.54 2.97 20.35
N SER A 176 -24.34 3.45 21.34
CA SER A 176 -25.63 2.87 21.90
C SER A 176 -25.58 1.92 23.15
N PRO A 177 -26.58 1.86 24.10
CA PRO A 177 -28.03 1.73 23.89
C PRO A 177 -28.98 2.49 24.85
N ASP A 178 -28.65 3.69 25.32
CA ASP A 178 -29.66 4.56 25.96
C ASP A 178 -29.62 5.93 25.28
N ASP A 179 -30.03 5.93 24.01
CA ASP A 179 -30.36 7.18 23.33
C ASP A 179 -31.67 7.69 23.94
N PRO A 180 -31.68 8.96 24.40
CA PRO A 180 -32.33 9.94 23.54
C PRO A 180 -31.84 11.39 23.78
N GLU A 181 -32.14 12.41 22.97
CA GLU A 181 -33.16 12.53 21.94
C GLU A 181 -32.73 13.51 20.85
N VAL A 182 -33.17 13.18 19.64
CA VAL A 182 -33.46 14.09 18.55
C VAL A 182 -34.52 15.12 19.01
N SER A 183 -34.15 16.38 19.21
CA SER A 183 -35.14 17.46 19.24
C SER A 183 -35.44 17.89 17.80
N SER A 184 -36.56 17.37 17.32
CA SER A 184 -37.27 17.78 16.12
C SER A 184 -37.79 19.22 16.24
N GLN A 185 -37.66 19.99 15.16
CA GLN A 185 -38.68 20.97 14.78
C GLN A 185 -38.92 20.87 13.27
N GLY A 186 -40.09 20.34 12.89
CA GLY A 186 -40.47 20.19 11.48
C GLY A 186 -41.67 19.28 11.16
N GLY A 187 -42.73 19.28 11.97
CA GLY A 187 -44.14 19.10 11.54
C GLY A 187 -44.67 17.76 10.98
N HIS A 188 -45.38 16.98 11.81
CA HIS A 188 -46.82 16.65 11.70
C HIS A 188 -47.24 15.73 12.88
N PRO A 189 -48.46 15.80 13.43
CA PRO A 189 -48.79 15.16 14.70
C PRO A 189 -49.46 13.80 14.51
N LEU A 190 -49.02 12.77 15.23
CA LEU A 190 -49.90 11.72 15.79
C LEU A 190 -49.32 11.23 17.13
N ASN A 191 -50.22 11.14 18.11
CA ASN A 191 -50.08 10.91 19.56
C ASN A 191 -49.07 9.86 20.03
N GLU A 192 -48.37 10.16 21.14
CA GLU A 192 -48.19 9.30 22.34
C GLU A 192 -47.51 10.09 23.50
N PRO A 193 -47.69 9.70 24.78
CA PRO A 193 -47.53 10.57 25.94
C PRO A 193 -46.09 10.67 26.51
N HIS A 194 -45.88 11.78 27.21
CA HIS A 194 -44.62 12.36 27.68
C HIS A 194 -43.76 11.55 28.65
N LEU A 195 -42.45 11.47 28.38
CA LEU A 195 -41.39 11.33 29.39
C LEU A 195 -40.23 12.27 29.00
N SER A 196 -39.87 13.19 29.90
CA SER A 196 -38.91 14.28 29.69
C SER A 196 -37.48 13.80 29.45
N LYS A 197 -36.85 14.26 28.36
CA LYS A 197 -35.44 13.99 28.02
C LYS A 197 -34.67 15.32 28.02
N GLU A 198 -33.75 15.48 28.96
CA GLU A 198 -32.79 16.59 28.95
C GLU A 198 -31.68 16.30 27.93
N PRO A 199 -31.31 17.25 27.05
CA PRO A 199 -30.31 17.02 26.02
C PRO A 199 -28.86 17.02 26.55
N ILE A 200 -28.09 15.99 26.19
CA ILE A 200 -26.64 15.89 26.45
C ILE A 200 -25.90 17.00 25.68
N PRO A 201 -25.03 17.81 26.33
CA PRO A 201 -24.33 18.90 25.65
C PRO A 201 -23.29 18.37 24.64
N ARG A 202 -23.53 18.61 23.34
CA ARG A 202 -22.53 18.40 22.28
C ARG A 202 -21.37 19.38 22.46
N ILE A 203 -20.22 18.90 22.91
CA ILE A 203 -18.99 19.70 23.02
C ILE A 203 -18.61 20.15 21.61
N LYS A 204 -18.51 21.48 21.38
CA LYS A 204 -18.03 22.02 20.11
C LYS A 204 -16.56 21.61 19.90
N PRO A 205 -16.17 21.14 18.70
CA PRO A 205 -14.78 20.77 18.43
C PRO A 205 -13.87 21.98 18.61
N GLN A 206 -12.82 21.83 19.42
CA GLN A 206 -11.84 22.88 19.69
C GLN A 206 -10.75 22.88 18.60
N TRP A 207 -11.01 23.63 17.53
CA TRP A 207 -10.05 23.84 16.45
C TRP A 207 -8.83 24.63 16.93
N THR A 208 -7.63 24.08 16.77
CA THR A 208 -6.37 24.77 17.07
C THR A 208 -5.88 25.50 15.82
N GLN A 209 -5.63 26.81 15.90
CA GLN A 209 -5.06 27.56 14.76
C GLN A 209 -3.60 27.17 14.56
N LEU A 210 -3.25 26.68 13.37
CA LEU A 210 -1.86 26.31 13.00
C LEU A 210 -1.21 27.34 12.08
N LEU A 211 -2.00 28.00 11.23
CA LEU A 211 -1.55 29.09 10.38
C LEU A 211 -2.46 30.30 10.62
N PRO A 212 -1.93 31.45 11.11
CA PRO A 212 -2.69 32.69 11.19
C PRO A 212 -3.12 33.18 9.80
N VAL A 213 -3.90 34.25 9.75
CA VAL A 213 -4.27 34.85 8.46
C VAL A 213 -3.01 35.36 7.76
N VAL A 214 -2.73 34.81 6.58
CA VAL A 214 -1.59 35.18 5.73
C VAL A 214 -2.08 35.58 4.34
N PRO A 215 -1.48 36.60 3.71
CA PRO A 215 -1.82 36.98 2.35
C PRO A 215 -1.29 35.94 1.35
N LEU A 216 -2.00 35.81 0.24
CA LEU A 216 -1.57 35.03 -0.92
C LEU A 216 -1.51 35.96 -2.14
N GLY A 217 -0.69 35.60 -3.11
CA GLY A 217 -0.55 36.29 -4.39
C GLY A 217 -1.10 35.48 -5.57
N PRO A 218 -1.24 36.12 -6.74
CA PRO A 218 -1.74 35.46 -7.94
C PRO A 218 -0.74 34.44 -8.49
N SER A 219 -1.27 33.30 -8.93
CA SER A 219 -0.57 32.27 -9.69
C SER A 219 0.80 31.88 -9.12
N ALA A 220 0.86 31.61 -7.80
CA ALA A 220 2.11 31.35 -7.09
C ALA A 220 1.96 30.29 -6.00
N ARG A 221 3.08 29.64 -5.66
CA ARG A 221 3.19 28.79 -4.47
C ARG A 221 3.59 29.60 -3.24
N HIS A 222 2.94 29.33 -2.11
CA HIS A 222 3.19 30.00 -0.83
C HIS A 222 3.57 28.95 0.22
N LEU A 223 4.86 28.87 0.53
CA LEU A 223 5.37 27.93 1.52
C LEU A 223 5.43 28.59 2.91
N PHE A 224 4.85 27.93 3.91
CA PHE A 224 4.86 28.38 5.29
C PHE A 224 5.41 27.28 6.20
N LYS A 225 6.52 27.55 6.87
CA LYS A 225 7.05 26.69 7.93
C LYS A 225 6.51 27.13 9.28
N ILE A 226 6.10 26.19 10.11
CA ILE A 226 5.70 26.42 11.51
C ILE A 226 6.62 25.62 12.44
N PRO A 227 6.69 25.96 13.74
CA PRO A 227 7.20 25.02 14.73
C PRO A 227 6.42 23.71 14.63
N GLU A 228 7.12 22.59 14.51
CA GLU A 228 6.47 21.29 14.36
C GLU A 228 5.57 21.02 15.56
N THR A 229 4.35 20.56 15.29
CA THR A 229 3.38 20.30 16.35
C THR A 229 3.79 19.10 17.19
N THR A 230 3.70 19.23 18.52
CA THR A 230 3.99 18.11 19.45
C THR A 230 2.85 17.10 19.53
N LYS A 231 1.60 17.55 19.31
CA LYS A 231 0.42 16.69 19.18
C LYS A 231 0.13 16.39 17.71
N GLY A 232 -0.43 15.22 17.47
CA GLY A 232 -0.89 14.82 16.14
C GLY A 232 -2.30 15.29 15.82
N TYR A 233 -2.54 15.60 14.55
CA TYR A 233 -3.84 16.00 14.04
C TYR A 233 -4.29 15.06 12.93
N ARG A 234 -5.61 14.99 12.72
CA ARG A 234 -6.22 14.19 11.65
C ARG A 234 -7.10 15.03 10.73
N TYR A 235 -7.65 16.13 11.23
CA TYR A 235 -8.58 16.98 10.47
C TYR A 235 -8.02 18.38 10.38
N LEU A 236 -8.11 18.98 9.20
CA LEU A 236 -7.76 20.37 8.97
C LEU A 236 -8.96 21.15 8.46
N LYS A 237 -8.99 22.44 8.77
CA LYS A 237 -9.88 23.41 8.16
C LYS A 237 -9.05 24.51 7.52
N LEU A 238 -9.10 24.58 6.20
CA LEU A 238 -8.54 25.68 5.41
C LEU A 238 -9.64 26.72 5.21
N ASN A 239 -9.36 27.96 5.57
CA ASN A 239 -10.23 29.10 5.26
C ASN A 239 -9.60 29.91 4.13
N MET A 240 -10.41 30.26 3.13
CA MET A 240 -10.11 31.16 2.02
C MET A 240 -10.84 32.48 2.25
N ILE A 241 -10.12 33.60 2.27
CA ILE A 241 -10.64 34.89 2.77
C ILE A 241 -10.60 35.97 1.67
N PRO A 242 -11.74 36.56 1.27
CA PRO A 242 -13.11 36.13 1.59
C PRO A 242 -13.65 35.01 0.68
N ASP A 243 -13.22 34.99 -0.58
CA ASP A 243 -13.56 34.01 -1.62
C ASP A 243 -12.46 34.04 -2.70
N GLY A 244 -12.53 33.12 -3.67
CA GLY A 244 -11.55 33.04 -4.77
C GLY A 244 -11.23 31.59 -5.13
N GLY A 245 -9.99 31.36 -5.57
CA GLY A 245 -9.50 30.03 -5.91
C GLY A 245 -8.11 29.67 -5.38
N ILE A 246 -7.94 28.38 -5.10
CA ILE A 246 -6.68 27.75 -4.65
C ILE A 246 -6.50 26.46 -5.45
N ALA A 247 -5.34 26.30 -6.08
CA ALA A 247 -5.04 25.15 -6.93
C ALA A 247 -4.67 23.91 -6.12
N ARG A 248 -3.76 24.01 -5.14
CA ARG A 248 -3.34 22.91 -4.26
C ARG A 248 -3.19 23.36 -2.82
N PHE A 249 -3.43 22.43 -1.90
CA PHE A 249 -3.16 22.60 -0.48
C PHE A 249 -2.38 21.40 0.05
N ARG A 250 -1.08 21.60 0.27
CA ARG A 250 -0.19 20.57 0.80
C ARG A 250 0.13 20.82 2.27
N VAL A 251 0.09 19.77 3.06
CA VAL A 251 0.38 19.79 4.50
C VAL A 251 1.58 18.89 4.73
N TYR A 252 2.67 19.45 5.25
CA TYR A 252 3.91 18.70 5.46
C TYR A 252 4.12 18.34 6.92
N GLY A 253 4.49 17.09 7.18
CA GLY A 253 4.82 16.62 8.52
C GLY A 253 5.14 15.12 8.60
N HIS A 254 4.99 14.55 9.79
CA HIS A 254 5.28 13.13 10.06
C HIS A 254 4.03 12.39 10.51
N PRO A 255 3.71 11.22 9.93
CA PRO A 255 2.70 10.32 10.48
C PRO A 255 3.11 9.90 11.89
N ILE A 256 2.14 9.82 12.79
CA ILE A 256 2.30 9.15 14.07
C ILE A 256 1.83 7.70 13.87
N PRO A 257 2.77 6.74 13.79
CA PRO A 257 2.43 5.38 13.40
C PRO A 257 1.65 4.66 14.50
N VAL A 258 0.58 3.98 14.09
CA VAL A 258 -0.11 2.97 14.91
C VAL A 258 0.23 1.62 14.31
N PHE A 259 1.19 0.93 14.93
CA PHE A 259 1.62 -0.37 14.45
C PHE A 259 0.60 -1.46 14.83
N PRO A 260 0.16 -2.29 13.87
CA PRO A 260 -0.68 -3.43 14.19
C PRO A 260 0.11 -4.49 14.99
N ALA A 261 -0.60 -5.35 15.70
CA ALA A 261 0.01 -6.51 16.37
C ALA A 261 0.52 -7.51 15.32
N GLY A 262 1.71 -8.06 15.53
CA GLY A 262 2.30 -9.08 14.65
C GLY A 262 3.00 -8.52 13.42
N ARG A 263 2.72 -9.12 12.24
CA ARG A 263 3.37 -8.78 10.97
C ARG A 263 2.71 -7.54 10.35
N CYS A 264 3.53 -6.64 9.80
CA CYS A 264 3.06 -5.44 9.11
C CYS A 264 3.97 -5.05 7.94
N ASP A 265 3.47 -4.22 7.02
CA ASP A 265 4.27 -3.62 5.95
C ASP A 265 5.21 -2.54 6.51
N LEU A 266 6.46 -2.89 6.81
CA LEU A 266 7.48 -1.98 7.30
C LEU A 266 7.95 -0.97 6.25
N ALA A 267 7.58 -1.15 4.97
CA ALA A 267 7.79 -0.15 3.94
C ALA A 267 6.64 0.87 3.87
N SER A 268 5.56 0.73 4.67
CA SER A 268 4.40 1.60 4.57
C SER A 268 4.69 3.04 4.99
N VAL A 269 4.34 3.98 4.12
CA VAL A 269 4.40 5.41 4.39
C VAL A 269 3.55 5.79 5.61
N LEU A 270 2.42 5.10 5.83
CA LEU A 270 1.50 5.34 6.95
C LEU A 270 2.12 4.97 8.31
N LEU A 271 3.11 4.06 8.29
CA LEU A 271 3.88 3.68 9.47
C LEU A 271 5.17 4.51 9.62
N GLY A 272 5.43 5.45 8.71
CA GLY A 272 6.60 6.32 8.80
C GLY A 272 7.77 5.93 7.91
N ALA A 273 7.65 4.90 7.06
CA ALA A 273 8.69 4.54 6.10
C ALA A 273 8.93 5.65 5.06
N ARG A 274 10.12 5.69 4.47
CA ARG A 274 10.54 6.72 3.51
C ARG A 274 11.35 6.14 2.38
N VAL A 275 11.13 6.62 1.17
CA VAL A 275 12.09 6.46 0.08
C VAL A 275 13.13 7.57 0.21
N VAL A 276 14.39 7.19 0.42
CA VAL A 276 15.47 8.10 0.78
C VAL A 276 16.46 8.32 -0.35
N VAL A 277 16.52 7.40 -1.32
CA VAL A 277 17.31 7.53 -2.55
C VAL A 277 16.54 6.92 -3.72
N THR A 278 16.64 7.55 -4.88
CA THR A 278 16.14 7.05 -6.16
C THR A 278 17.19 7.37 -7.23
N SER A 279 17.56 6.39 -8.06
CA SER A 279 18.61 6.57 -9.07
C SER A 279 18.17 7.42 -10.26
N ASP A 280 16.97 7.17 -10.81
CA ASP A 280 16.28 7.97 -11.84
C ASP A 280 14.79 8.05 -11.51
N GLN A 281 14.12 9.12 -11.95
CA GLN A 281 12.67 9.29 -11.83
C GLN A 281 12.15 9.99 -13.09
N HIS A 282 12.02 9.23 -14.18
CA HIS A 282 11.55 9.77 -15.45
C HIS A 282 10.07 10.12 -15.43
N TYR A 283 9.26 9.16 -15.01
CA TYR A 283 7.81 9.27 -14.84
C TYR A 283 7.41 8.72 -13.47
N GLY A 284 6.48 9.39 -12.80
CA GLY A 284 6.21 9.09 -11.41
C GLY A 284 7.44 9.30 -10.51
N VAL A 285 7.30 8.97 -9.22
CA VAL A 285 8.34 9.20 -8.22
C VAL A 285 8.48 7.98 -7.30
N GLY A 286 9.68 7.73 -6.80
CA GLY A 286 9.99 6.59 -5.93
C GLY A 286 9.11 6.55 -4.69
N SER A 287 8.73 7.70 -4.11
CA SER A 287 7.82 7.77 -2.96
C SER A 287 6.45 7.15 -3.23
N ASN A 288 6.02 7.03 -4.50
CA ASN A 288 4.78 6.36 -4.86
C ASN A 288 4.79 4.86 -4.53
N LEU A 289 5.98 4.23 -4.49
CA LEU A 289 6.13 2.79 -4.25
C LEU A 289 5.57 2.34 -2.90
N ILE A 290 5.55 3.23 -1.92
CA ILE A 290 5.18 2.92 -0.53
C ILE A 290 3.82 3.48 -0.11
N LEU A 291 3.11 4.15 -1.03
CA LEU A 291 1.76 4.67 -0.80
C LEU A 291 0.74 3.54 -0.62
N PRO A 292 -0.38 3.74 0.09
CA PRO A 292 -1.42 2.71 0.26
C PRO A 292 -2.07 2.28 -1.07
N GLY A 293 -2.78 1.15 -1.02
CA GLY A 293 -3.49 0.55 -2.14
C GLY A 293 -2.59 0.16 -3.32
N ARG A 294 -3.19 -0.01 -4.51
CA ARG A 294 -2.51 -0.38 -5.77
C ARG A 294 -2.37 0.79 -6.75
N GLY A 295 -2.59 2.01 -6.26
CA GLY A 295 -2.54 3.25 -7.05
C GLY A 295 -3.74 3.47 -7.99
N PRO A 296 -3.74 4.59 -8.72
CA PRO A 296 -4.78 4.95 -9.68
C PRO A 296 -4.81 3.99 -10.88
N LYS A 297 -5.85 4.10 -11.72
CA LYS A 297 -6.02 3.30 -12.93
C LYS A 297 -5.11 3.73 -14.09
N SER A 298 -3.83 3.92 -13.81
CA SER A 298 -2.84 4.58 -14.68
C SER A 298 -1.41 4.30 -14.20
N MET A 299 -0.39 4.66 -15.01
CA MET A 299 1.03 4.44 -14.68
C MET A 299 1.61 5.51 -13.75
N ASP A 300 1.10 6.74 -13.80
CA ASP A 300 1.57 7.93 -13.08
C ASP A 300 1.67 7.78 -11.55
N GLY A 301 0.79 6.99 -10.93
CA GLY A 301 0.86 6.71 -9.50
C GLY A 301 1.91 5.68 -9.07
N GLY A 302 2.95 5.42 -9.87
CA GLY A 302 4.07 4.50 -9.57
C GLY A 302 5.43 5.20 -9.66
N TRP A 303 6.51 4.43 -9.74
CA TRP A 303 7.86 4.87 -10.06
C TRP A 303 8.29 4.27 -11.40
N GLU A 304 8.75 5.09 -12.34
CA GLU A 304 9.21 4.67 -13.65
C GLU A 304 10.50 5.41 -14.06
N THR A 305 11.45 4.64 -14.60
CA THR A 305 12.76 5.13 -15.01
C THR A 305 12.89 5.26 -16.52
N LYS A 306 13.90 6.01 -16.97
CA LYS A 306 14.23 6.11 -18.39
C LYS A 306 14.63 4.75 -18.94
N ARG A 307 14.18 4.49 -20.16
CA ARG A 307 14.62 3.33 -20.93
C ARG A 307 16.13 3.37 -21.17
N SER A 308 16.82 2.29 -20.85
CA SER A 308 18.24 2.13 -21.08
C SER A 308 18.55 1.24 -22.28
N ARG A 309 19.80 1.37 -22.74
CA ARG A 309 20.43 0.58 -23.81
C ARG A 309 21.81 0.09 -23.41
N GLN A 310 22.28 0.45 -22.22
CA GLN A 310 23.59 0.07 -21.74
C GLN A 310 23.54 -1.37 -21.19
N PRO A 311 24.43 -2.27 -21.64
CA PRO A 311 24.52 -3.62 -21.09
C PRO A 311 24.79 -3.59 -19.58
N GLY A 312 24.06 -4.43 -18.83
CA GLY A 312 24.21 -4.51 -17.37
C GLY A 312 23.63 -3.32 -16.58
N HIS A 313 22.90 -2.42 -17.24
CA HIS A 313 22.23 -1.31 -16.58
C HIS A 313 21.18 -1.79 -15.56
N SER A 314 20.97 -0.98 -14.53
CA SER A 314 20.01 -1.21 -13.47
C SER A 314 19.65 0.11 -12.80
N GLU A 315 18.43 0.19 -12.27
CA GLU A 315 17.96 1.33 -11.51
C GLU A 315 17.54 0.88 -10.11
N PHE A 316 17.65 1.74 -9.11
CA PHE A 316 17.37 1.38 -7.72
C PHE A 316 16.66 2.48 -6.92
N VAL A 317 15.97 2.02 -5.87
CA VAL A 317 15.49 2.88 -4.79
C VAL A 317 16.00 2.35 -3.45
N ILE A 318 16.23 3.24 -2.49
CA ILE A 318 16.52 2.88 -1.09
C ILE A 318 15.35 3.36 -0.23
N ILE A 319 14.85 2.45 0.60
CA ILE A 319 13.71 2.65 1.47
C ILE A 319 14.20 2.52 2.91
N LYS A 320 14.05 3.57 3.72
CA LYS A 320 14.13 3.48 5.17
C LYS A 320 12.82 2.90 5.68
N LEU A 321 12.91 1.79 6.40
CA LEU A 321 11.76 1.14 7.01
C LEU A 321 11.16 2.03 8.11
N ALA A 322 9.88 1.87 8.35
CA ALA A 322 9.14 2.53 9.43
C ALA A 322 9.74 2.27 10.81
N ASP A 323 10.32 1.09 11.01
CA ASP A 323 11.01 0.68 12.22
C ASP A 323 12.04 -0.41 11.86
N ALA A 324 13.02 -0.63 12.71
CA ALA A 324 13.94 -1.75 12.57
C ALA A 324 13.18 -3.07 12.77
N GLY A 325 13.33 -4.01 11.84
CA GLY A 325 12.55 -5.25 11.89
C GLY A 325 13.12 -6.41 11.10
N PHE A 326 12.46 -7.55 11.26
CA PHE A 326 12.72 -8.83 10.62
C PHE A 326 11.76 -9.00 9.44
N LEU A 327 12.28 -9.20 8.23
CA LEU A 327 11.48 -9.20 7.01
C LEU A 327 11.14 -10.63 6.56
N ASP A 328 9.85 -10.95 6.44
CA ASP A 328 9.37 -12.29 6.11
C ASP A 328 9.15 -12.46 4.60
N TYR A 329 8.45 -11.52 3.96
CA TYR A 329 8.19 -11.54 2.52
C TYR A 329 8.03 -10.13 1.94
N ALA A 330 8.23 -10.02 0.62
CA ALA A 330 8.00 -8.81 -0.15
C ALA A 330 6.84 -8.99 -1.12
N GLU A 331 6.05 -7.94 -1.32
CA GLU A 331 5.14 -7.80 -2.46
C GLU A 331 5.75 -6.79 -3.44
N ILE A 332 5.76 -7.11 -4.72
CA ILE A 332 6.15 -6.20 -5.80
C ILE A 332 5.01 -6.17 -6.81
N ASP A 333 4.39 -4.99 -6.95
CA ASP A 333 3.23 -4.79 -7.81
C ASP A 333 3.63 -3.97 -9.04
N THR A 334 3.42 -4.54 -10.22
CA THR A 334 3.63 -3.88 -11.53
C THR A 334 2.32 -3.37 -12.13
N ASN A 335 1.29 -3.13 -11.30
CA ASN A 335 -0.02 -2.64 -11.74
C ASN A 335 0.09 -1.50 -12.77
N TYR A 336 -0.66 -1.64 -13.86
CA TYR A 336 -0.66 -0.79 -15.07
C TYR A 336 0.65 -0.68 -15.86
N PHE A 337 1.77 -1.22 -15.40
CA PHE A 337 3.00 -1.38 -16.19
C PHE A 337 2.92 -2.68 -17.00
N ILE A 338 2.34 -2.59 -18.19
CA ILE A 338 2.10 -3.75 -19.06
C ILE A 338 3.26 -3.95 -20.06
N GLY A 339 3.71 -2.88 -20.71
CA GLY A 339 4.75 -2.95 -21.74
C GLY A 339 6.14 -2.49 -21.27
N ASN A 340 6.22 -1.92 -20.08
CA ASN A 340 7.38 -1.23 -19.51
C ASN A 340 7.63 -1.64 -18.03
N PHE A 341 7.15 -2.80 -17.60
CA PHE A 341 7.58 -3.39 -16.33
C PHE A 341 9.04 -3.85 -16.42
N PRO A 342 9.80 -3.88 -15.31
CA PRO A 342 11.15 -4.41 -15.31
C PRO A 342 11.18 -5.91 -15.55
N GLN A 343 12.26 -6.44 -16.12
CA GLN A 343 12.37 -7.89 -16.34
C GLN A 343 12.72 -8.63 -15.07
N LEU A 344 13.61 -8.07 -14.26
CA LEU A 344 14.08 -8.66 -13.01
C LEU A 344 14.07 -7.64 -11.88
N VAL A 345 14.04 -8.15 -10.66
CA VAL A 345 14.23 -7.39 -9.42
C VAL A 345 15.09 -8.17 -8.43
N ASP A 346 15.88 -7.47 -7.65
CA ASP A 346 16.49 -8.01 -6.42
C ASP A 346 16.30 -7.06 -5.25
N LEU A 347 16.44 -7.60 -4.03
CA LEU A 347 16.37 -6.83 -2.80
C LEU A 347 17.60 -7.10 -1.94
N TYR A 348 18.22 -6.01 -1.50
CA TYR A 348 19.30 -6.00 -0.52
C TYR A 348 18.87 -5.19 0.70
N ALA A 349 19.34 -5.56 1.89
CA ALA A 349 19.01 -4.87 3.13
C ALA A 349 20.25 -4.53 3.96
N THR A 350 20.14 -3.48 4.77
CA THR A 350 21.24 -3.03 5.64
C THR A 350 20.74 -2.47 6.98
N VAL A 351 21.67 -2.32 7.92
CA VAL A 351 21.46 -1.69 9.23
C VAL A 351 22.24 -0.38 9.27
N SER A 352 21.53 0.72 9.44
CA SER A 352 22.11 2.06 9.59
C SER A 352 21.21 2.92 10.49
N ASP A 353 21.84 3.75 11.29
CA ASP A 353 21.19 4.78 12.12
C ASP A 353 20.87 6.05 11.34
N GLN A 354 21.52 6.27 10.20
CA GLN A 354 21.32 7.44 9.35
C GLN A 354 19.99 7.39 8.58
N MET A 355 19.54 8.56 8.08
CA MET A 355 18.38 8.64 7.20
C MET A 355 18.69 8.06 5.81
N VAL A 356 19.89 8.35 5.30
CA VAL A 356 20.43 7.78 4.06
C VAL A 356 21.63 6.96 4.47
N PRO A 357 21.67 5.63 4.20
CA PRO A 357 22.84 4.82 4.50
C PRO A 357 24.09 5.29 3.77
N ASP A 358 25.26 5.15 4.40
CA ASP A 358 26.55 5.44 3.77
C ASP A 358 26.79 4.56 2.53
N LEU A 359 27.53 5.10 1.56
CA LEU A 359 27.88 4.37 0.33
C LEU A 359 28.64 3.06 0.60
N ASN A 360 29.36 2.99 1.73
CA ASN A 360 30.14 1.84 2.16
C ASN A 360 29.36 0.89 3.10
N SER A 361 28.06 1.10 3.30
CA SER A 361 27.24 0.22 4.14
C SER A 361 27.27 -1.21 3.62
N GLU A 362 27.34 -2.18 4.53
CA GLU A 362 27.26 -3.59 4.16
C GLU A 362 25.81 -3.95 3.80
N TRP A 363 25.62 -4.50 2.61
CA TRP A 363 24.32 -4.88 2.07
C TRP A 363 24.18 -6.40 2.01
N THR A 364 23.16 -6.93 2.68
CA THR A 364 22.83 -8.36 2.68
C THR A 364 21.76 -8.66 1.64
N GLU A 365 21.98 -9.64 0.77
CA GLU A 365 20.95 -10.08 -0.18
C GLU A 365 19.81 -10.79 0.56
N ILE A 366 18.59 -10.26 0.41
CA ILE A 366 17.37 -10.82 1.01
C ILE A 366 16.40 -11.38 -0.03
N LEU A 367 16.57 -10.99 -1.30
CA LEU A 367 15.92 -11.57 -2.48
C LEU A 367 16.89 -11.58 -3.65
N ALA A 368 17.27 -12.76 -4.13
CA ALA A 368 18.04 -12.92 -5.36
C ALA A 368 17.24 -12.47 -6.59
N LYS A 369 17.95 -12.20 -7.70
CA LYS A 369 17.34 -11.76 -8.97
C LYS A 369 16.17 -12.64 -9.39
N SER A 370 14.98 -12.06 -9.36
CA SER A 370 13.71 -12.74 -9.61
C SER A 370 12.97 -12.08 -10.77
N LYS A 371 12.28 -12.88 -11.58
CA LYS A 371 11.49 -12.38 -12.71
C LYS A 371 10.26 -11.63 -12.22
N LEU A 372 9.92 -10.55 -12.93
CA LEU A 372 8.65 -9.85 -12.79
C LEU A 372 7.73 -10.09 -13.99
N GLY A 373 6.42 -10.09 -13.75
CA GLY A 373 5.38 -10.07 -14.78
C GLY A 373 4.73 -8.69 -14.96
N PRO A 374 4.02 -8.46 -16.07
CA PRO A 374 3.25 -7.25 -16.32
C PRO A 374 1.97 -7.21 -15.49
N HIS A 375 1.58 -6.02 -15.00
CA HIS A 375 0.26 -5.77 -14.41
C HIS A 375 -0.15 -6.76 -13.30
N GLN A 376 0.78 -7.13 -12.42
CA GLN A 376 0.59 -8.22 -11.47
C GLN A 376 1.19 -7.91 -10.09
N GLN A 377 0.49 -8.34 -9.03
CA GLN A 377 1.06 -8.46 -7.68
C GLN A 377 1.84 -9.76 -7.57
N GLN A 378 3.09 -9.67 -7.12
CA GLN A 378 3.99 -10.82 -7.01
C GLN A 378 4.55 -10.85 -5.60
N TYR A 379 4.56 -12.03 -5.00
CA TYR A 379 4.95 -12.22 -3.60
C TYR A 379 6.18 -13.10 -3.50
N PHE A 380 7.19 -12.64 -2.77
CA PHE A 380 8.48 -13.29 -2.63
C PHE A 380 8.82 -13.49 -1.16
N GLN A 381 8.99 -14.74 -0.73
CA GLN A 381 9.53 -15.03 0.59
C GLN A 381 11.01 -14.64 0.65
N LEU A 382 11.40 -13.92 1.70
CA LEU A 382 12.76 -13.42 1.88
C LEU A 382 13.66 -14.44 2.58
N THR A 383 14.96 -14.41 2.30
CA THR A 383 15.90 -15.46 2.72
C THR A 383 16.44 -15.28 4.13
N LYS A 384 16.36 -14.06 4.69
CA LYS A 384 16.93 -13.69 6.01
C LYS A 384 15.88 -13.22 7.03
N PRO A 385 14.81 -13.98 7.30
CA PRO A 385 13.72 -13.55 8.18
C PRO A 385 14.08 -13.49 9.67
N GLN A 386 15.30 -13.88 10.05
CA GLN A 386 15.82 -13.81 11.42
C GLN A 386 16.82 -12.66 11.61
N GLU A 387 17.22 -11.98 10.53
CA GLU A 387 18.13 -10.85 10.61
C GLU A 387 17.34 -9.53 10.68
N LYS A 388 17.86 -8.57 11.44
CA LYS A 388 17.23 -7.27 11.65
C LYS A 388 17.76 -6.28 10.61
N PHE A 389 16.86 -5.54 9.96
CA PHE A 389 17.21 -4.51 8.99
C PHE A 389 16.51 -3.19 9.29
N THR A 390 17.05 -2.12 8.71
CA THR A 390 16.53 -0.74 8.83
C THR A 390 16.25 -0.10 7.47
N HIS A 391 16.95 -0.56 6.44
CA HIS A 391 16.80 -0.07 5.08
C HIS A 391 16.79 -1.24 4.10
N VAL A 392 16.06 -1.06 3.01
CA VAL A 392 16.02 -2.00 1.89
C VAL A 392 16.29 -1.24 0.59
N ARG A 393 17.18 -1.77 -0.23
CA ARG A 393 17.39 -1.35 -1.61
C ARG A 393 16.66 -2.32 -2.54
N MET A 394 15.75 -1.79 -3.35
CA MET A 394 15.16 -2.53 -4.46
C MET A 394 15.86 -2.11 -5.74
N THR A 395 16.38 -3.09 -6.49
CA THR A 395 17.02 -2.85 -7.79
C THR A 395 16.20 -3.50 -8.89
N ILE A 396 15.88 -2.76 -9.95
CA ILE A 396 15.17 -3.23 -11.13
C ILE A 396 16.12 -3.34 -12.32
N TYR A 397 15.85 -4.29 -13.22
CA TYR A 397 16.71 -4.57 -14.37
C TYR A 397 15.94 -4.69 -15.70
N PRO A 398 16.47 -4.12 -16.79
CA PRO A 398 17.49 -3.05 -16.78
C PRO A 398 16.90 -1.72 -16.26
N ASP A 399 15.62 -1.50 -16.50
CA ASP A 399 14.85 -0.29 -16.24
C ASP A 399 13.35 -0.65 -16.27
N GLY A 400 12.47 0.32 -16.05
CA GLY A 400 11.02 0.14 -16.17
C GLY A 400 10.23 0.78 -15.04
N GLY A 401 8.99 0.32 -14.87
CA GLY A 401 8.06 0.88 -13.88
C GLY A 401 7.52 -0.13 -12.87
N VAL A 402 7.50 0.27 -11.60
CA VAL A 402 6.92 -0.49 -10.48
C VAL A 402 5.88 0.37 -9.79
N LYS A 403 4.72 -0.22 -9.47
CA LYS A 403 3.64 0.48 -8.81
C LYS A 403 3.84 0.54 -7.31
N ARG A 404 4.07 -0.61 -6.66
CA ARG A 404 4.24 -0.72 -5.21
C ARG A 404 5.34 -1.71 -4.85
N ILE A 405 5.92 -1.47 -3.68
CA ILE A 405 6.64 -2.47 -2.90
C ILE A 405 6.06 -2.51 -1.50
N ARG A 406 5.86 -3.72 -0.97
CA ARG A 406 5.53 -3.97 0.45
C ARG A 406 6.61 -4.85 1.04
N LEU A 407 7.00 -4.56 2.27
CA LEU A 407 8.01 -5.34 3.00
C LEU A 407 7.39 -5.80 4.32
N PHE A 408 6.75 -6.96 4.28
CA PHE A 408 6.04 -7.51 5.42
C PHE A 408 6.99 -8.18 6.39
N GLY A 409 6.89 -7.81 7.67
CA GLY A 409 7.79 -8.29 8.70
C GLY A 409 7.34 -7.96 10.10
N ARG A 410 8.17 -8.29 11.08
CA ARG A 410 7.95 -8.03 12.51
C ARG A 410 8.91 -6.97 13.02
N ARG A 411 8.44 -6.10 13.89
CA ARG A 411 9.27 -5.07 14.53
C ARG A 411 10.18 -5.67 15.60
N THR A 412 11.33 -5.06 15.82
CA THR A 412 12.25 -5.44 16.91
C THR A 412 11.58 -5.25 18.28
N ALA A 413 10.86 -4.15 18.48
CA ALA A 413 10.18 -3.84 19.74
C ALA A 413 8.98 -4.76 20.05
N GLY A 414 8.47 -5.51 19.07
CA GLY A 414 7.37 -6.46 19.24
C GLY A 414 7.81 -7.90 19.53
N CYS A 415 9.12 -8.18 19.53
CA CYS A 415 9.65 -9.52 19.76
C CYS A 415 9.91 -9.73 21.26
N VAL A 416 8.88 -10.15 21.99
CA VAL A 416 9.11 -10.91 23.23
C VAL A 416 9.61 -12.28 22.79
N GLY A 417 10.90 -12.57 23.01
CA GLY A 417 11.46 -13.88 22.72
C GLY A 417 10.72 -14.99 23.49
N PRO A 418 10.84 -16.26 23.09
CA PRO A 418 10.29 -17.35 23.89
C PRO A 418 10.92 -17.29 25.28
N ALA A 419 10.11 -17.02 26.30
CA ALA A 419 10.53 -17.13 27.69
C ALA A 419 10.98 -18.58 27.91
N GLU A 420 12.24 -18.76 28.29
CA GLU A 420 12.72 -20.04 28.83
C GLU A 420 11.86 -20.38 30.04
N ILE A 421 10.94 -21.32 29.88
CA ILE A 421 10.22 -21.92 31.00
C ILE A 421 11.24 -22.84 31.69
N PRO A 422 11.56 -22.62 32.98
CA PRO A 422 12.44 -23.52 33.71
C PRO A 422 11.71 -24.85 33.86
N ILE A 423 12.21 -25.90 33.22
CA ILE A 423 11.72 -27.26 33.46
C ILE A 423 12.23 -27.67 34.84
N SER A 424 11.33 -27.65 35.82
CA SER A 424 11.56 -28.23 37.14
C SER A 424 11.69 -29.75 37.02
N ASP A 425 12.80 -30.29 37.54
CA ASP A 425 13.08 -31.71 37.68
C ASP A 425 11.90 -32.45 38.34
N LEU A 426 11.31 -33.41 37.60
CA LEU A 426 10.46 -34.45 38.16
C LEU A 426 11.17 -35.79 37.99
N SER A 427 11.73 -36.28 39.09
CA SER A 427 12.29 -37.62 39.24
C SER A 427 11.20 -38.69 39.13
N VAL A 428 11.42 -39.69 38.27
CA VAL A 428 10.55 -40.87 38.13
C VAL A 428 11.12 -42.02 38.98
N GLN A 429 10.28 -42.63 39.80
CA GLN A 429 10.54 -43.92 40.46
C GLN A 429 10.07 -45.07 39.55
N GLU A 430 10.90 -46.11 39.42
CA GLU A 430 10.60 -47.33 38.68
C GLU A 430 9.75 -48.30 39.49
N GLU A 431 8.72 -48.89 38.87
CA GLU A 431 8.22 -50.22 39.26
C GLU A 431 7.64 -51.01 38.06
N GLN A 432 8.36 -52.08 37.72
CA GLN A 432 7.96 -53.43 37.27
C GLN A 432 6.81 -53.64 36.24
N GLY A 433 7.21 -53.98 35.00
CA GLY A 433 6.98 -55.34 34.46
C GLY A 433 5.74 -55.65 33.60
N HIS A 434 5.80 -55.35 32.28
CA HIS A 434 5.26 -56.23 31.22
C HIS A 434 5.79 -55.83 29.83
N ILE A 435 6.30 -56.80 29.05
CA ILE A 435 6.92 -56.59 27.73
C ILE A 435 5.84 -56.71 26.65
N ILE A 436 5.59 -55.61 25.92
CA ILE A 436 4.89 -55.58 24.63
C ILE A 436 5.84 -54.89 23.63
N PRO A 437 6.08 -55.43 22.42
CA PRO A 437 7.03 -54.85 21.48
C PRO A 437 6.49 -53.51 20.97
N THR A 438 6.95 -52.44 21.59
CA THR A 438 6.65 -51.07 21.19
C THR A 438 7.84 -50.57 20.39
N SER A 439 7.57 -50.05 19.19
CA SER A 439 8.54 -49.33 18.37
C SER A 439 9.35 -48.37 19.24
N VAL A 440 10.66 -48.58 19.28
CA VAL A 440 11.59 -47.67 19.96
C VAL A 440 11.44 -46.30 19.29
N PRO A 441 10.94 -45.26 19.97
CA PRO A 441 10.99 -43.92 19.43
C PRO A 441 12.45 -43.50 19.56
N MET A 442 13.14 -43.40 18.42
CA MET A 442 14.38 -42.63 18.39
C MET A 442 14.04 -41.23 18.92
N LYS A 443 14.73 -40.81 19.99
CA LYS A 443 14.80 -39.41 20.42
C LYS A 443 15.13 -38.55 19.19
N LYS A 444 14.14 -37.87 18.62
CA LYS A 444 14.37 -36.82 17.62
C LYS A 444 15.08 -35.69 18.37
N THR A 445 16.35 -35.48 18.04
CA THR A 445 17.04 -34.20 18.20
C THR A 445 16.08 -33.09 17.77
N GLY A 446 15.81 -32.14 18.65
CA GLY A 446 14.80 -31.10 18.44
C GLY A 446 15.16 -30.22 17.24
N GLU A 447 14.62 -30.55 16.07
CA GLU A 447 14.67 -29.65 14.92
C GLU A 447 13.84 -28.40 15.23
N ALA A 448 14.44 -27.23 15.01
CA ALA A 448 13.77 -25.96 15.23
C ALA A 448 12.48 -25.87 14.39
N LEU A 449 11.41 -25.37 15.00
CA LEU A 449 10.14 -25.15 14.33
C LEU A 449 10.30 -24.13 13.20
N ARG A 450 10.07 -24.55 11.96
CA ARG A 450 10.08 -23.69 10.77
C ARG A 450 8.70 -23.07 10.57
N ARG A 451 8.67 -21.75 10.51
CA ARG A 451 7.47 -20.94 10.30
C ARG A 451 7.45 -20.42 8.86
N LEU A 452 6.36 -20.70 8.14
CA LEU A 452 6.23 -20.44 6.71
C LEU A 452 5.05 -19.50 6.45
N PRO A 453 5.26 -18.27 5.95
CA PRO A 453 4.15 -17.41 5.58
C PRO A 453 3.35 -18.03 4.43
N ILE A 454 2.03 -18.05 4.57
CA ILE A 454 1.12 -18.39 3.49
C ILE A 454 0.98 -17.15 2.61
N LEU A 455 1.47 -17.22 1.36
CA LEU A 455 1.43 -16.12 0.41
C LEU A 455 0.27 -16.28 -0.59
N PRO A 456 -0.27 -15.20 -1.19
CA PRO A 456 -1.23 -15.34 -2.27
C PRO A 456 -0.66 -16.16 -3.44
N LEU A 457 -1.47 -17.07 -4.00
CA LEU A 457 -1.07 -17.86 -5.16
C LEU A 457 -0.92 -16.97 -6.39
N THR A 458 0.28 -16.98 -6.98
CA THR A 458 0.60 -16.24 -8.21
C THR A 458 1.38 -17.13 -9.17
N ARG A 459 1.22 -16.92 -10.48
CA ARG A 459 2.00 -17.62 -11.52
C ARG A 459 3.51 -17.49 -11.30
N ALA A 460 3.99 -16.29 -10.97
CA ALA A 460 5.41 -16.04 -10.75
C ALA A 460 5.94 -16.78 -9.52
N GLY A 461 5.22 -16.73 -8.38
CA GLY A 461 5.63 -17.41 -7.15
C GLY A 461 5.56 -18.93 -7.24
N PHE A 462 4.58 -19.47 -7.97
CA PHE A 462 4.37 -20.91 -8.11
C PHE A 462 5.15 -21.54 -9.28
N GLY A 463 5.62 -20.74 -10.23
CA GLY A 463 6.28 -21.18 -11.46
C GLY A 463 7.39 -22.23 -11.31
N PRO A 464 8.25 -22.17 -10.28
CA PRO A 464 9.26 -23.22 -10.05
C PRO A 464 8.68 -24.61 -9.75
N TYR A 465 7.45 -24.69 -9.26
CA TYR A 465 6.79 -25.93 -8.81
C TYR A 465 5.72 -26.42 -9.79
N GLY A 466 5.32 -25.58 -10.76
CA GLY A 466 4.26 -25.93 -11.69
C GLY A 466 3.58 -24.73 -12.33
N SER A 467 2.31 -24.89 -12.68
CA SER A 467 1.49 -23.89 -13.37
C SER A 467 0.25 -23.52 -12.58
N VAL A 468 -0.09 -22.23 -12.55
CA VAL A 468 -1.39 -21.74 -12.09
C VAL A 468 -2.34 -21.60 -13.29
N ILE A 469 -3.50 -22.25 -13.20
CA ILE A 469 -4.55 -22.27 -14.20
C ILE A 469 -5.60 -21.23 -13.82
N GLU A 470 -5.49 -20.05 -14.42
CA GLU A 470 -6.41 -18.93 -14.22
C GLU A 470 -6.48 -18.06 -15.48
N ALA A 471 -7.59 -17.34 -15.68
CA ALA A 471 -7.71 -16.40 -16.78
C ALA A 471 -7.07 -15.04 -16.42
N HIS A 472 -6.38 -14.42 -17.37
CA HIS A 472 -5.94 -13.03 -17.22
C HIS A 472 -7.13 -12.10 -17.47
N LEU A 473 -7.43 -11.22 -16.51
CA LEU A 473 -8.49 -10.21 -16.66
C LEU A 473 -8.15 -9.20 -17.77
N ASP A 474 -6.87 -8.87 -17.95
CA ASP A 474 -6.35 -8.08 -19.07
C ASP A 474 -5.42 -8.94 -19.92
N LEU A 475 -5.87 -9.30 -21.12
CA LEU A 475 -5.10 -10.16 -22.03
C LEU A 475 -3.77 -9.55 -22.46
N ARG A 476 -3.60 -8.21 -22.38
CA ARG A 476 -2.32 -7.55 -22.67
C ARG A 476 -1.23 -7.88 -21.65
N ALA A 477 -1.63 -8.32 -20.46
CA ALA A 477 -0.74 -8.81 -19.41
C ALA A 477 -0.47 -10.33 -19.51
N SER A 478 -1.02 -11.02 -20.52
CA SER A 478 -0.73 -12.44 -20.72
C SER A 478 0.76 -12.63 -21.05
N PRO A 479 1.41 -13.66 -20.49
CA PRO A 479 2.77 -14.01 -20.89
C PRO A 479 2.85 -14.23 -22.40
N ALA A 480 3.95 -13.80 -23.03
CA ALA A 480 4.14 -13.93 -24.48
C ALA A 480 4.05 -15.40 -24.98
N GLU A 481 4.34 -16.36 -24.11
CA GLU A 481 4.25 -17.79 -24.38
C GLU A 481 2.80 -18.31 -24.41
N MET A 482 1.87 -17.62 -23.74
CA MET A 482 0.46 -18.00 -23.67
C MET A 482 -0.28 -17.58 -24.92
N ARG A 483 -0.68 -18.56 -25.74
CA ARG A 483 -1.48 -18.32 -26.93
C ARG A 483 -2.95 -18.11 -26.53
N SER A 484 -3.54 -17.04 -27.03
CA SER A 484 -4.96 -16.74 -26.83
C SER A 484 -5.68 -16.56 -28.16
N LYS A 485 -6.93 -17.02 -28.25
CA LYS A 485 -7.80 -16.82 -29.42
C LYS A 485 -9.20 -16.44 -28.99
N VAL A 486 -9.78 -15.40 -29.60
CA VAL A 486 -11.21 -15.12 -29.44
C VAL A 486 -12.01 -16.19 -30.19
N VAL A 487 -12.93 -16.85 -29.47
CA VAL A 487 -13.77 -17.96 -29.92
C VAL A 487 -15.24 -17.71 -29.55
N ASN A 488 -16.12 -18.69 -29.79
CA ASN A 488 -17.55 -18.61 -29.48
C ASN A 488 -18.22 -17.34 -30.03
N PHE A 489 -18.01 -17.06 -31.33
CA PHE A 489 -18.59 -15.89 -32.00
C PHE A 489 -18.26 -14.53 -31.32
N GLY A 490 -17.09 -14.42 -30.68
CA GLY A 490 -16.66 -13.19 -30.02
C GLY A 490 -16.94 -13.13 -28.52
N THR A 491 -17.57 -14.16 -27.94
CA THR A 491 -18.01 -14.14 -26.53
C THR A 491 -17.03 -14.80 -25.57
N ALA A 492 -15.98 -15.47 -26.06
CA ALA A 492 -15.01 -16.13 -25.20
C ALA A 492 -13.57 -15.95 -25.72
N THR A 493 -12.61 -15.98 -24.80
CA THR A 493 -11.19 -16.09 -25.15
C THR A 493 -10.68 -17.45 -24.71
N LYS A 494 -10.22 -18.27 -25.66
CA LYS A 494 -9.53 -19.52 -25.41
C LYS A 494 -8.07 -19.21 -25.05
N LEU A 495 -7.60 -19.72 -23.91
CA LEU A 495 -6.19 -19.70 -23.52
C LEU A 495 -5.62 -21.12 -23.69
N ASP A 496 -4.63 -21.28 -24.56
CA ASP A 496 -4.03 -22.57 -24.87
C ASP A 496 -2.84 -22.86 -23.93
N HIS A 497 -2.64 -24.14 -23.59
CA HIS A 497 -1.49 -24.64 -22.82
C HIS A 497 -1.28 -23.93 -21.47
N VAL A 498 -2.38 -23.68 -20.74
CA VAL A 498 -2.36 -23.02 -19.41
C VAL A 498 -1.62 -23.82 -18.33
N ALA A 499 -1.40 -25.12 -18.55
CA ALA A 499 -0.53 -26.00 -17.78
C ALA A 499 0.08 -27.06 -18.70
N ARG A 500 1.25 -27.59 -18.33
CA ARG A 500 1.86 -28.75 -19.00
C ARG A 500 1.38 -30.02 -18.33
N LEU A 501 0.94 -30.98 -19.14
CA LEU A 501 0.63 -32.33 -18.69
C LEU A 501 1.81 -33.23 -19.08
N GLU A 502 2.47 -33.82 -18.09
CA GLU A 502 3.76 -34.48 -18.23
C GLU A 502 3.73 -35.90 -17.68
N THR A 503 4.39 -36.81 -18.40
CA THR A 503 4.70 -38.17 -17.95
C THR A 503 6.18 -38.46 -18.12
N GLY A 504 6.74 -39.31 -17.25
CA GLY A 504 8.13 -39.78 -17.28
C GLY A 504 8.23 -41.20 -17.83
N GLU A 505 9.44 -41.58 -18.23
CA GLU A 505 9.77 -42.97 -18.57
C GLU A 505 10.20 -43.71 -17.30
N GLY A 506 9.44 -44.75 -16.92
CA GLY A 506 9.71 -45.50 -15.69
C GLY A 506 8.65 -46.57 -15.39
N GLY A 507 8.59 -47.64 -16.19
CA GLY A 507 7.73 -48.80 -15.92
C GLY A 507 6.57 -49.00 -16.91
N LEU A 508 5.46 -49.58 -16.43
CA LEU A 508 4.22 -49.72 -17.21
C LEU A 508 3.79 -48.34 -17.76
N PRO A 509 3.29 -48.24 -19.00
CA PRO A 509 2.92 -46.95 -19.57
C PRO A 509 1.81 -46.31 -18.71
N PRO A 510 2.06 -45.14 -18.09
CA PRO A 510 1.10 -44.55 -17.18
C PRO A 510 -0.11 -44.07 -17.98
N SER A 511 -1.31 -44.35 -17.47
CA SER A 511 -2.57 -44.01 -18.12
C SER A 511 -3.17 -42.75 -17.48
N PRO A 512 -3.84 -41.87 -18.25
CA PRO A 512 -4.50 -40.72 -17.68
C PRO A 512 -5.67 -41.17 -16.79
N ASN A 513 -5.69 -40.66 -15.56
CA ASN A 513 -6.75 -40.84 -14.59
C ASN A 513 -7.37 -39.47 -14.26
N LEU A 514 -8.69 -39.37 -14.43
CA LEU A 514 -9.48 -38.24 -13.98
C LEU A 514 -10.25 -38.66 -12.73
N CYS A 515 -9.83 -38.15 -11.58
CA CYS A 515 -10.42 -38.48 -10.28
C CYS A 515 -11.00 -37.25 -9.59
N LEU A 516 -11.81 -37.48 -8.56
CA LEU A 516 -12.45 -36.44 -7.76
C LEU A 516 -11.88 -36.49 -6.34
N PHE A 517 -11.33 -35.36 -5.90
CA PHE A 517 -10.95 -35.17 -4.51
C PHE A 517 -12.02 -34.36 -3.81
N SER A 518 -12.45 -34.80 -2.65
CA SER A 518 -13.37 -34.06 -1.81
C SER A 518 -12.74 -33.82 -0.45
N CYS A 519 -12.24 -32.61 -0.26
CA CYS A 519 -11.33 -32.26 0.82
C CYS A 519 -12.08 -31.52 1.94
N GLN A 520 -12.06 -32.11 3.13
CA GLN A 520 -12.59 -31.47 4.34
C GLN A 520 -11.68 -30.33 4.80
N PRO A 521 -12.24 -29.27 5.43
CA PRO A 521 -11.43 -28.22 6.02
C PRO A 521 -10.47 -28.76 7.07
N TRP A 522 -9.23 -28.28 7.04
CA TRP A 522 -8.31 -28.48 8.16
C TRP A 522 -8.40 -27.28 9.10
N THR A 523 -8.90 -27.51 10.32
CA THR A 523 -8.97 -26.49 11.37
C THR A 523 -7.58 -26.00 11.77
N PRO A 524 -7.30 -24.68 11.69
CA PRO A 524 -6.05 -24.10 12.17
C PRO A 524 -6.00 -24.02 13.70
N ASP A 525 -4.80 -23.98 14.25
CA ASP A 525 -4.57 -23.52 15.61
C ASP A 525 -4.68 -21.99 15.66
N HIS A 526 -5.34 -21.46 16.69
CA HIS A 526 -5.46 -20.02 16.93
C HIS A 526 -4.42 -19.54 17.94
N THR A 527 -3.61 -18.57 17.53
CA THR A 527 -2.65 -17.92 18.43
C THR A 527 -3.29 -16.74 19.17
N SER A 528 -2.72 -16.35 20.32
CA SER A 528 -3.13 -15.15 21.05
C SER A 528 -2.99 -13.86 20.25
N SER A 529 -2.13 -13.85 19.22
CA SER A 529 -1.96 -12.74 18.28
C SER A 529 -3.02 -12.69 17.17
N GLY A 530 -3.98 -13.62 17.13
CA GLY A 530 -4.97 -13.71 16.06
C GLY A 530 -4.46 -14.30 14.74
N ARG A 531 -3.26 -14.90 14.74
CA ARG A 531 -2.70 -15.64 13.61
C ARG A 531 -3.24 -17.07 13.58
N LEU A 532 -3.48 -17.57 12.36
CA LEU A 532 -3.89 -18.94 12.07
C LEU A 532 -2.68 -19.79 11.70
N GLU A 533 -2.58 -20.97 12.28
CA GLU A 533 -1.45 -21.89 12.11
C GLU A 533 -1.90 -23.28 11.64
N TRP A 534 -1.31 -23.79 10.55
CA TRP A 534 -1.47 -25.17 10.09
C TRP A 534 -0.17 -25.94 10.23
N ARG A 535 -0.15 -26.96 11.09
CA ARG A 535 1.01 -27.85 11.27
C ARG A 535 1.05 -28.89 10.17
N LEU A 536 2.11 -28.88 9.37
CA LEU A 536 2.28 -29.88 8.32
C LEU A 536 2.39 -31.29 8.95
N LYS A 537 1.84 -32.30 8.26
CA LYS A 537 1.95 -33.72 8.66
C LYS A 537 2.93 -34.49 7.79
N GLY A 538 3.01 -34.14 6.51
CA GLY A 538 3.88 -34.77 5.53
C GLY A 538 3.76 -34.11 4.17
N LEU A 539 4.62 -34.54 3.26
CA LEU A 539 4.61 -34.20 1.85
C LEU A 539 4.52 -35.49 1.04
N GLU A 540 3.91 -35.40 -0.13
CA GLU A 540 3.81 -36.45 -1.13
C GLU A 540 4.47 -35.99 -2.43
N ARG A 541 4.96 -36.93 -3.24
CA ARG A 541 5.60 -36.65 -4.52
C ARG A 541 5.19 -37.67 -5.57
N HIS A 542 4.86 -37.17 -6.76
CA HIS A 542 4.65 -37.96 -7.97
C HIS A 542 5.86 -37.80 -8.90
N GLN A 543 6.82 -38.73 -8.83
CA GLN A 543 8.11 -38.60 -9.53
C GLN A 543 7.98 -38.49 -11.05
N PHE A 544 7.03 -39.23 -11.64
CA PHE A 544 6.92 -39.40 -13.09
C PHE A 544 5.67 -38.76 -13.69
N SER A 545 4.88 -38.02 -12.91
CA SER A 545 3.57 -37.56 -13.34
C SER A 545 3.31 -36.14 -12.87
N SER A 546 2.84 -35.27 -13.77
CA SER A 546 2.21 -34.02 -13.36
C SER A 546 0.86 -34.32 -12.71
N GLN A 547 0.50 -33.58 -11.66
CA GLN A 547 -0.80 -33.71 -11.00
C GLN A 547 -1.53 -32.37 -11.03
N THR A 548 -2.71 -32.36 -11.65
CA THR A 548 -3.48 -31.13 -11.90
C THR A 548 -4.77 -31.12 -11.12
N PHE A 549 -4.99 -30.10 -10.30
CA PHE A 549 -6.21 -29.89 -9.54
C PHE A 549 -6.97 -28.66 -10.03
N ILE A 550 -8.24 -28.88 -10.41
CA ILE A 550 -9.18 -27.83 -10.79
C ILE A 550 -10.28 -27.77 -9.74
N PRO A 551 -10.42 -26.66 -8.99
CA PRO A 551 -11.51 -26.50 -8.05
C PRO A 551 -12.85 -26.64 -8.76
N LEU A 552 -13.70 -27.50 -8.22
CA LEU A 552 -15.11 -27.60 -8.58
C LEU A 552 -15.89 -26.81 -7.53
N ALA A 553 -16.91 -26.08 -7.97
CA ALA A 553 -17.72 -25.26 -7.08
C ALA A 553 -18.19 -26.05 -5.86
N THR A 554 -18.18 -25.36 -4.72
CA THR A 554 -18.65 -25.81 -3.42
C THR A 554 -20.09 -26.40 -3.54
N HIS A 555 -20.30 -27.63 -3.02
CA HIS A 555 -21.55 -28.42 -3.15
C HIS A 555 -22.84 -27.64 -2.82
N LEU A 556 -23.73 -27.46 -3.80
CA LEU A 556 -25.13 -27.05 -3.57
C LEU A 556 -26.07 -28.22 -3.23
N ARG A 557 -25.53 -29.45 -3.10
CA ARG A 557 -26.32 -30.68 -2.97
C ARG A 557 -26.36 -31.21 -1.54
N THR A 558 -26.89 -30.40 -0.62
CA THR A 558 -27.46 -30.92 0.62
C THR A 558 -28.95 -31.13 0.41
N ALA A 559 -29.48 -32.26 0.86
CA ALA A 559 -30.93 -32.51 0.84
C ALA A 559 -31.66 -31.66 1.91
N ASP A 560 -30.92 -31.13 2.88
CA ASP A 560 -31.40 -30.22 3.91
C ASP A 560 -31.21 -28.76 3.47
N GLN A 561 -32.32 -28.01 3.53
CA GLN A 561 -32.39 -26.58 3.25
C GLN A 561 -31.59 -25.77 4.29
N THR A 562 -31.52 -26.24 5.54
CA THR A 562 -30.76 -25.59 6.62
C THR A 562 -29.27 -25.67 6.37
N GLU A 563 -28.76 -26.85 5.98
CA GLU A 563 -27.37 -27.02 5.57
C GLU A 563 -27.06 -26.19 4.31
N ARG A 564 -28.01 -26.06 3.39
CA ARG A 564 -27.83 -25.27 2.17
C ARG A 564 -27.75 -23.77 2.45
N ASP A 565 -28.58 -23.27 3.35
CA ASP A 565 -28.60 -21.86 3.75
C ASP A 565 -27.37 -21.52 4.60
N GLN A 566 -26.97 -22.43 5.51
CA GLN A 566 -25.69 -22.32 6.23
C GLN A 566 -24.52 -22.28 5.24
N PHE A 567 -24.51 -23.15 4.22
CA PHE A 567 -23.47 -23.19 3.21
C PHE A 567 -23.40 -21.95 2.31
N ASN A 568 -24.56 -21.48 1.82
CA ASN A 568 -24.64 -20.26 1.00
C ASN A 568 -24.25 -19.00 1.79
N SER A 569 -24.37 -19.04 3.13
CA SER A 569 -23.94 -17.96 4.01
C SER A 569 -22.43 -17.97 4.33
N GLN A 570 -21.72 -19.05 3.99
CA GLN A 570 -20.29 -19.17 4.27
C GLN A 570 -19.43 -18.53 3.16
N PRO A 571 -18.26 -18.00 3.51
CA PRO A 571 -17.32 -17.46 2.52
C PRO A 571 -16.89 -18.54 1.53
N GLU A 572 -16.53 -18.13 0.32
CA GLU A 572 -16.07 -19.06 -0.70
C GLU A 572 -14.84 -19.86 -0.22
N GLY A 573 -14.79 -21.15 -0.56
CA GLY A 573 -13.69 -22.02 -0.15
C GLY A 573 -12.34 -21.56 -0.73
N GLN A 574 -11.32 -21.58 0.12
CA GLN A 574 -9.91 -21.40 -0.25
C GLN A 574 -9.15 -22.69 0.04
N TYR A 575 -7.95 -22.82 -0.49
CA TYR A 575 -7.13 -24.00 -0.22
C TYR A 575 -5.65 -23.64 -0.09
N LEU A 576 -5.00 -24.32 0.86
CA LEU A 576 -3.58 -24.18 1.15
C LEU A 576 -2.80 -25.18 0.31
N ILE A 577 -1.80 -24.65 -0.38
CA ILE A 577 -0.86 -25.35 -1.23
C ILE A 577 0.50 -25.24 -0.54
N VAL A 578 1.15 -26.36 -0.27
CA VAL A 578 2.51 -26.38 0.26
C VAL A 578 3.36 -27.19 -0.69
N VAL A 579 4.49 -26.64 -1.15
CA VAL A 579 5.34 -27.26 -2.18
C VAL A 579 6.81 -27.10 -1.86
N ALA A 580 7.61 -28.07 -2.29
CA ALA A 580 9.07 -28.03 -2.29
C ALA A 580 9.63 -28.71 -3.56
N LEU A 581 10.75 -28.19 -4.05
CA LEU A 581 11.55 -28.86 -5.06
C LEU A 581 12.14 -30.16 -4.49
N ASP A 582 12.41 -31.11 -5.36
CA ASP A 582 13.16 -32.31 -5.00
C ASP A 582 14.67 -32.04 -4.96
N GLU A 583 15.32 -32.59 -3.93
CA GLU A 583 16.77 -32.67 -3.82
C GLU A 583 17.15 -34.12 -3.47
N ASN A 584 17.55 -34.87 -4.49
CA ASN A 584 17.98 -36.26 -4.38
C ASN A 584 16.94 -37.18 -3.72
N GLY A 585 15.67 -37.06 -4.13
CA GLY A 585 14.58 -37.90 -3.60
C GLY A 585 14.08 -37.47 -2.21
N LYS A 586 14.37 -36.24 -1.79
CA LYS A 586 13.87 -35.64 -0.54
C LYS A 586 13.39 -34.21 -0.80
N PRO A 587 12.45 -33.69 0.01
CA PRO A 587 12.02 -32.31 -0.13
C PRO A 587 13.18 -31.35 0.21
N ASN A 588 13.52 -30.46 -0.72
CA ASN A 588 14.41 -29.34 -0.44
C ASN A 588 13.68 -28.34 0.46
N MET A 589 14.00 -28.37 1.74
CA MET A 589 13.33 -27.54 2.74
C MET A 589 13.60 -26.03 2.58
N GLU A 590 14.67 -25.62 1.88
CA GLU A 590 14.91 -24.20 1.56
C GLU A 590 13.96 -23.68 0.47
N SER A 591 13.55 -24.57 -0.43
CA SER A 591 12.55 -24.29 -1.47
C SER A 591 11.10 -24.43 -0.97
N LEU A 592 10.88 -24.82 0.30
CA LEU A 592 9.53 -25.00 0.82
C LEU A 592 8.74 -23.68 0.80
N ARG A 593 7.57 -23.66 0.17
CA ARG A 593 6.68 -22.50 0.07
C ARG A 593 5.24 -22.88 0.35
N ALA A 594 4.48 -21.94 0.90
CA ALA A 594 3.04 -22.07 1.13
C ALA A 594 2.27 -20.98 0.38
N PHE A 595 1.20 -21.38 -0.30
CA PHE A 595 0.34 -20.50 -1.07
C PHE A 595 -1.14 -20.67 -0.70
N LEU A 596 -1.90 -19.58 -0.76
CA LEU A 596 -3.34 -19.58 -0.64
C LEU A 596 -3.96 -19.46 -2.03
N GLY A 597 -4.62 -20.53 -2.48
CA GLY A 597 -5.41 -20.56 -3.70
C GLY A 597 -6.89 -20.31 -3.41
N CYS A 598 -7.61 -19.79 -4.41
CA CYS A 598 -9.07 -19.60 -4.36
C CYS A 598 -9.80 -20.44 -5.43
N LYS A 599 -11.12 -20.52 -5.34
CA LYS A 599 -11.95 -21.33 -6.24
C LYS A 599 -11.80 -21.05 -7.75
N SER A 600 -11.28 -19.88 -8.14
CA SER A 600 -11.08 -19.51 -9.55
C SER A 600 -9.68 -19.84 -10.07
N GLN A 601 -8.81 -20.38 -9.23
CA GLN A 601 -7.45 -20.76 -9.58
C GLN A 601 -7.33 -22.28 -9.50
N GLY A 602 -6.98 -22.93 -10.60
CA GLY A 602 -6.48 -24.30 -10.59
C GLY A 602 -4.96 -24.33 -10.50
N ILE A 603 -4.40 -25.49 -10.16
CA ILE A 603 -2.95 -25.70 -10.15
C ILE A 603 -2.60 -26.99 -10.88
N SER A 604 -1.39 -27.03 -11.42
CA SER A 604 -0.77 -28.23 -11.95
C SER A 604 0.65 -28.30 -11.42
N TYR A 605 0.92 -29.28 -10.55
CA TYR A 605 2.27 -29.58 -10.09
C TYR A 605 3.05 -30.19 -11.27
N SER A 606 4.28 -29.72 -11.47
CA SER A 606 5.23 -30.41 -12.35
C SER A 606 5.54 -31.79 -11.76
N LYS A 607 5.97 -32.73 -12.61
CA LYS A 607 6.48 -34.02 -12.11
C LYS A 607 7.64 -33.80 -11.15
N ASN A 608 7.81 -34.71 -10.20
CA ASN A 608 8.93 -34.70 -9.25
C ASN A 608 8.93 -33.51 -8.29
N ILE A 609 7.76 -32.97 -7.95
CA ILE A 609 7.58 -31.92 -6.95
C ILE A 609 6.99 -32.53 -5.68
N TRP A 610 7.56 -32.18 -4.53
CA TRP A 610 6.97 -32.51 -3.23
C TRP A 610 5.87 -31.51 -2.93
N HIS A 611 4.70 -31.99 -2.51
CA HIS A 611 3.59 -31.14 -2.10
C HIS A 611 2.82 -31.73 -0.92
N ALA A 612 2.14 -30.89 -0.16
CA ALA A 612 1.20 -31.40 0.83
C ALA A 612 -0.07 -31.92 0.13
N PRO A 613 -0.82 -32.85 0.76
CA PRO A 613 -2.19 -33.12 0.35
C PRO A 613 -2.99 -31.81 0.29
N LEU A 614 -3.92 -31.66 -0.63
CA LEU A 614 -4.73 -30.44 -0.73
C LEU A 614 -5.49 -30.16 0.58
N ILE A 615 -5.25 -28.98 1.16
CA ILE A 615 -5.84 -28.57 2.42
C ILE A 615 -6.92 -27.53 2.15
N SER A 616 -8.19 -27.91 2.27
CA SER A 616 -9.27 -26.92 2.21
C SER A 616 -9.26 -26.03 3.46
N ILE A 617 -9.56 -24.74 3.28
CA ILE A 617 -9.69 -23.73 4.32
C ILE A 617 -11.12 -23.18 4.30
N ASN A 618 -11.65 -22.90 5.50
CA ASN A 618 -13.01 -22.46 5.79
C ASN A 618 -14.09 -23.51 5.47
N ASN A 619 -14.15 -23.96 4.21
CA ASN A 619 -15.21 -24.80 3.68
C ASN A 619 -14.68 -26.03 2.94
N ARG A 620 -15.51 -27.08 2.88
CA ARG A 620 -15.23 -28.27 2.06
C ARG A 620 -15.09 -27.85 0.60
N MET A 621 -14.07 -28.37 -0.08
CA MET A 621 -13.85 -28.11 -1.50
C MET A 621 -13.66 -29.41 -2.26
N ASP A 622 -14.21 -29.44 -3.47
CA ASP A 622 -14.03 -30.53 -4.41
C ASP A 622 -13.06 -30.12 -5.50
N PHE A 623 -12.27 -31.06 -6.01
CA PHE A 623 -11.32 -30.83 -7.08
C PHE A 623 -11.40 -31.96 -8.09
N ALA A 624 -11.55 -31.60 -9.37
CA ALA A 624 -11.22 -32.51 -10.45
C ALA A 624 -9.70 -32.63 -10.50
N CYS A 625 -9.18 -33.84 -10.38
CA CYS A 625 -7.76 -34.13 -10.45
C CYS A 625 -7.45 -34.91 -11.73
N LEU A 626 -6.54 -34.39 -12.56
CA LEU A 626 -5.98 -35.11 -13.69
C LEU A 626 -4.53 -35.48 -13.37
N ILE A 627 -4.24 -36.77 -13.39
CA ILE A 627 -2.93 -37.35 -13.13
C ILE A 627 -2.70 -38.52 -14.08
N TYR A 628 -1.45 -38.91 -14.32
CA TYR A 628 -1.12 -40.18 -14.96
C TYR A 628 -0.62 -41.18 -13.93
N GLU A 629 -1.17 -42.40 -13.94
CA GLU A 629 -0.88 -43.44 -12.96
C GLU A 629 -0.59 -44.78 -13.65
N THR A 630 0.32 -45.54 -13.05
CA THR A 630 0.70 -46.90 -13.47
C THR A 630 -0.17 -47.96 -12.82
N GLY A 631 -0.82 -47.65 -11.70
CA GLY A 631 -1.59 -48.56 -10.87
C GLY A 631 -0.76 -49.25 -9.77
N ASP A 632 0.54 -48.96 -9.65
CA ASP A 632 1.39 -49.36 -8.51
C ASP A 632 1.57 -48.16 -7.55
N PRO A 633 0.94 -48.18 -6.36
CA PRO A 633 1.02 -47.06 -5.42
C PRO A 633 2.44 -46.66 -5.02
N ARG A 634 3.41 -47.59 -5.09
CA ARG A 634 4.81 -47.33 -4.71
C ARG A 634 5.58 -46.54 -5.76
N VAL A 635 5.11 -46.58 -7.01
CA VAL A 635 5.67 -45.84 -8.15
C VAL A 635 4.89 -44.56 -8.34
N ASP A 636 3.57 -44.62 -8.14
CA ASP A 636 2.68 -43.51 -8.38
C ASP A 636 2.82 -42.42 -7.31
N CYS A 637 3.09 -42.76 -6.04
CA CYS A 637 3.20 -41.78 -4.96
C CYS A 637 4.23 -42.18 -3.88
N GLU A 638 5.09 -41.23 -3.52
CA GLU A 638 5.99 -41.33 -2.38
C GLU A 638 5.57 -40.38 -1.27
N LEU A 639 5.67 -40.79 0.00
CA LEU A 639 5.31 -39.97 1.15
C LEU A 639 6.50 -39.79 2.09
N VAL A 640 6.59 -38.60 2.70
CA VAL A 640 7.54 -38.29 3.77
C VAL A 640 6.84 -37.53 4.89
N ASP A 641 7.10 -37.93 6.13
CA ASP A 641 6.58 -37.25 7.31
C ASP A 641 7.34 -35.95 7.58
N ILE A 642 6.60 -34.88 7.87
CA ILE A 642 7.12 -33.56 8.25
C ILE A 642 6.33 -33.11 9.48
N HIS A 643 7.01 -32.72 10.57
CA HIS A 643 6.32 -32.34 11.82
C HIS A 643 6.81 -31.02 12.41
N ASN A 644 7.89 -30.45 11.89
CA ASN A 644 8.51 -29.22 12.35
C ASN A 644 8.21 -28.01 11.46
N VAL A 645 7.12 -28.05 10.69
CA VAL A 645 6.70 -26.95 9.81
C VAL A 645 5.31 -26.47 10.21
N VAL A 646 5.18 -25.15 10.37
CA VAL A 646 3.90 -24.45 10.55
C VAL A 646 3.71 -23.44 9.44
N CYS A 647 2.59 -23.53 8.72
CA CYS A 647 2.15 -22.55 7.75
C CYS A 647 1.28 -21.49 8.45
N GLU A 648 1.54 -20.22 8.20
CA GLU A 648 0.96 -19.11 8.96
C GLU A 648 0.25 -18.10 8.08
N LEU A 649 -0.98 -17.77 8.46
CA LEU A 649 -1.76 -16.68 7.88
C LEU A 649 -2.08 -15.65 8.96
N ASP A 650 -1.67 -14.40 8.74
CA ASP A 650 -2.06 -13.30 9.61
C ASP A 650 -3.50 -12.89 9.30
N HIS A 651 -4.28 -12.49 10.31
CA HIS A 651 -5.72 -12.20 10.16
C HIS A 651 -6.04 -11.08 9.13
N ALA A 652 -5.04 -10.25 8.80
CA ALA A 652 -5.13 -9.22 7.76
C ALA A 652 -5.06 -9.79 6.32
N GLY A 653 -4.88 -11.11 6.15
CA GLY A 653 -4.74 -11.81 4.87
C GLY A 653 -5.96 -12.60 4.42
N LEU A 654 -7.11 -12.48 5.10
CA LEU A 654 -8.40 -13.02 4.67
C LEU A 654 -9.30 -11.93 4.08
#